data_AF-A0A7H0GXF6-F1
#
_entry.id   AF-A0A7H0GXF6-F1
#
_cell.length_a   1.000
_cell.length_b   1.000
_cell.length_c   1.000
_cell.angle_alpha   90.00
_cell.angle_beta   90.00
_cell.angle_gamma   90.00
#
_symmetry.space_group_name_H-M   'P 1'
#
loop_
_entity.id
_entity.type
_entity.pdbx_description
1 polymer ?
#
loop_
_entity_poly.entity_id
_entity_poly.type
_entity_poly.pdbx_seq_one_letter_code
_entity_poly.pdbx_strand_id
1 'polypeptide(L)'
;MWAQQAKPKPPVAAGAVAAPRPKGKLSQEPAQYILDVQAMMASTNNAAAKASAASLQQLWASNKLTATQQGTIVAVSQQMLEKKYRPRPHFESLFNAVLAGANQNLSDQQMTELLGVIAKAVEKEDLLTTEKFLTNTAQFLNTKTLYRSRYNNLRVVGGNFTFAYNENDNPLPAPPRPKLVAPTPVPVAKTEPLPTTPAAKPAAKPKPAKKKSNDGWDTADLWDSGSDNGWGNDDGWGTPKKKAPAKAPAKTAAKTPAKAATPVKAPEPAPEPVFVDNSSYDTYMAPPTRGPVLIIKDADLLMATPGDSIVLRKTSGIVVPGRSSFVGQGGQMAWTINNNPVTADMTSYDFDIAKAEFTAEPVTLTYPAVLEAPVEGAFSYKSVKKKPGATDSGYPRFISLTNDARVKNLGDNIRYVGGFSLAGSKMLSASLDGSLSRITVEADGKTKFAATSRAYVLGDSIITAARAGVTIYQDKADSLTHPGVKLKYSKRGQVLQLNREDGLYKTTPYYDSYHQMEIATELLTWPIRTPLIDFSMLTAKNQVTASFESKEFYTNTRYQQIKAINKLHPLQMVVGYSQTHGDAKTFTVAQMAADLKVKEANVRSAVSGLARDGYVAWNASTDEVTLLPKATHYVRSSRGKKDYDHIAIKSLSPGGKNATLDLNSNDLIVRGVDRFNFSDDSITVYVKPDSSTIRIQKNRGVLFNGTVVASAFIFKGKEFKFDYDGFFIDLVKIDSIIVKGKNSKGSVMKTRKDTDFALTNKKKSSSGKLYINDPKNKSGRKRLGAYPSFDASTGAYVFFNKPEVLGGAYDTAVYFDIPPFRLDSLNNKNRSAVGFKGTFMSGAFCRLSKPS
;
A
#
# COMPACT_ATOMS: atom_id res chain seq x y z
N MET A 1 11.43 32.39 54.01
CA MET A 1 11.34 33.75 53.42
C MET A 1 11.40 33.56 51.91
N TRP A 2 10.41 33.82 51.08
CA TRP A 2 9.46 34.94 51.01
C TRP A 2 8.00 34.45 50.87
N ALA A 3 7.10 35.16 51.54
CA ALA A 3 5.67 34.95 51.51
C ALA A 3 5.06 35.41 50.17
N GLN A 4 4.16 34.58 49.63
CA GLN A 4 3.28 34.93 48.51
C GLN A 4 2.24 35.96 48.98
N GLN A 5 2.30 37.17 48.45
CA GLN A 5 1.18 38.12 48.51
C GLN A 5 0.10 37.70 47.51
N ALA A 6 -1.09 37.41 48.04
CA ALA A 6 -2.29 37.15 47.26
C ALA A 6 -2.76 38.43 46.55
N LYS A 7 -3.04 38.34 45.24
CA LYS A 7 -3.72 39.38 44.48
C LYS A 7 -5.18 39.51 44.93
N PRO A 8 -5.79 40.72 44.90
CA PRO A 8 -7.17 40.91 45.28
C PRO A 8 -8.13 40.28 44.24
N LYS A 9 -9.21 39.67 44.75
CA LYS A 9 -10.34 39.19 43.96
C LYS A 9 -10.93 40.33 43.11
N PRO A 10 -11.31 40.09 41.84
CA PRO A 10 -12.14 41.04 41.10
C PRO A 10 -13.52 41.13 41.77
N PRO A 11 -14.20 42.28 41.67
CA PRO A 11 -15.51 42.47 42.28
C PRO A 11 -16.50 41.47 41.67
N VAL A 12 -17.31 40.87 42.54
CA VAL A 12 -18.43 40.01 42.17
C VAL A 12 -19.35 40.81 41.26
N ALA A 13 -19.47 40.39 40.00
CA ALA A 13 -20.46 40.95 39.10
C ALA A 13 -21.84 40.81 39.76
N ALA A 14 -22.52 41.96 39.96
CA ALA A 14 -23.87 42.02 40.46
C ALA A 14 -24.74 41.01 39.70
N GLY A 15 -25.45 40.16 40.44
CA GLY A 15 -26.32 39.13 39.89
C GLY A 15 -27.27 39.74 38.86
N ALA A 16 -27.36 39.09 37.70
CA ALA A 16 -28.34 39.42 36.68
C ALA A 16 -29.74 39.44 37.31
N VAL A 17 -30.33 40.62 37.44
CA VAL A 17 -31.70 40.81 37.90
C VAL A 17 -32.60 39.99 36.99
N ALA A 18 -33.37 39.06 37.57
CA ALA A 18 -34.33 38.25 36.84
C ALA A 18 -35.28 39.15 36.04
N ALA A 19 -35.31 38.97 34.73
CA ALA A 19 -36.21 39.72 33.85
C ALA A 19 -37.68 39.58 34.34
N PRO A 20 -38.48 40.66 34.30
CA PRO A 20 -39.84 40.63 34.78
C PRO A 20 -40.70 39.61 34.01
N ARG A 21 -41.49 38.84 34.75
CA ARG A 21 -42.54 37.97 34.17
C ARG A 21 -43.64 38.88 33.62
N PRO A 22 -44.22 38.60 32.44
CA PRO A 22 -45.29 39.42 31.91
C PRO A 22 -46.47 39.40 32.90
N LYS A 23 -46.89 40.58 33.37
CA LYS A 23 -48.05 40.78 34.26
C LYS A 23 -49.31 41.27 33.51
N GLY A 24 -49.34 41.21 32.18
CA GLY A 24 -50.46 41.66 31.35
C GLY A 24 -51.06 40.52 30.53
N LYS A 25 -52.39 40.48 30.42
CA LYS A 25 -53.08 39.71 29.37
C LYS A 25 -52.88 40.47 28.06
N LEU A 26 -52.37 39.83 27.02
CA LEU A 26 -52.44 40.38 25.66
C LEU A 26 -53.91 40.35 25.22
N SER A 27 -54.45 41.42 24.64
CA SER A 27 -55.81 41.42 24.08
C SER A 27 -55.92 40.48 22.87
N GLN A 28 -57.13 39.96 22.64
CA GLN A 28 -57.46 39.24 21.40
C GLN A 28 -57.88 40.20 20.27
N GLU A 29 -58.22 41.44 20.60
CA GLU A 29 -58.58 42.46 19.63
C GLU A 29 -57.32 43.06 18.99
N PRO A 30 -57.16 43.04 17.65
CA PRO A 30 -55.91 43.44 16.98
C PRO A 30 -55.41 44.85 17.32
N ALA A 31 -56.33 45.82 17.50
CA ALA A 31 -55.98 47.21 17.81
C ALA A 31 -55.43 47.37 19.24
N GLN A 32 -56.02 46.69 20.22
CA GLN A 32 -55.55 46.71 21.60
C GLN A 32 -54.31 45.82 21.79
N TYR A 33 -54.25 44.68 21.07
CA TYR A 33 -53.14 43.74 21.10
C TYR A 33 -51.79 44.43 20.84
N ILE A 34 -51.71 45.30 19.84
CA ILE A 34 -50.44 45.94 19.48
C ILE A 34 -49.96 46.92 20.56
N LEU A 35 -50.88 47.60 21.26
CA LEU A 35 -50.57 48.45 22.41
C LEU A 35 -50.04 47.63 23.59
N ASP A 36 -50.65 46.46 23.83
CA ASP A 36 -50.23 45.55 24.89
C ASP A 36 -48.83 44.97 24.61
N VAL A 37 -48.52 44.67 23.34
CA VAL A 37 -47.18 44.23 22.90
C VAL A 37 -46.14 45.32 23.18
N GLN A 38 -46.46 46.60 22.94
CA GLN A 38 -45.54 47.70 23.27
C GLN A 38 -45.29 47.82 24.76
N ALA A 39 -46.34 47.73 25.59
CA ALA A 39 -46.20 47.75 27.05
C ALA A 39 -45.38 46.55 27.55
N MET A 40 -45.63 45.35 27.00
CA MET A 40 -44.88 44.13 27.32
C MET A 40 -43.40 44.30 27.00
N MET A 41 -43.05 44.77 25.80
CA MET A 41 -41.66 44.92 25.39
C MET A 41 -40.97 46.08 26.10
N ALA A 42 -41.69 47.15 26.45
CA ALA A 42 -41.18 48.23 27.29
C ALA A 42 -40.78 47.76 28.69
N SER A 43 -41.54 46.81 29.27
CA SER A 43 -41.27 46.24 30.61
C SER A 43 -39.92 45.53 30.72
N THR A 44 -39.33 45.13 29.58
CA THR A 44 -38.02 44.46 29.53
C THR A 44 -36.85 45.42 29.76
N ASN A 45 -37.12 46.73 29.74
CA ASN A 45 -36.16 47.83 29.78
C ASN A 45 -34.99 47.67 28.77
N ASN A 46 -35.24 47.03 27.63
CA ASN A 46 -34.24 46.83 26.58
C ASN A 46 -34.58 47.60 25.30
N ALA A 47 -33.59 48.29 24.74
CA ALA A 47 -33.76 49.10 23.54
C ALA A 47 -34.16 48.27 22.30
N ALA A 48 -33.58 47.09 22.11
CA ALA A 48 -33.87 46.23 20.95
C ALA A 48 -35.30 45.67 21.01
N ALA A 49 -35.76 45.26 22.20
CA ALA A 49 -37.14 44.83 22.40
C ALA A 49 -38.15 45.97 22.14
N LYS A 50 -37.88 47.17 22.66
CA LYS A 50 -38.72 48.35 22.39
C LYS A 50 -38.77 48.67 20.89
N ALA A 51 -37.63 48.59 20.19
CA ALA A 51 -37.56 48.80 18.76
C ALA A 51 -38.34 47.73 17.97
N SER A 52 -38.21 46.45 18.32
CA SER A 52 -38.97 45.35 17.72
C SER A 52 -40.48 45.58 17.82
N ALA A 53 -40.98 46.00 18.99
CA ALA A 53 -42.39 46.34 19.18
C ALA A 53 -42.85 47.55 18.37
N ALA A 54 -42.02 48.60 18.27
CA ALA A 54 -42.32 49.78 17.46
C ALA A 54 -42.37 49.42 15.96
N SER A 55 -41.43 48.62 15.47
CA SER A 55 -41.45 48.11 14.08
C SER A 55 -42.66 47.23 13.82
N LEU A 56 -43.06 46.39 14.79
CA LEU A 56 -44.28 45.58 14.66
C LEU A 56 -45.52 46.46 14.56
N GLN A 57 -45.62 47.54 15.34
CA GLN A 57 -46.73 48.49 15.25
C GLN A 57 -46.81 49.13 13.87
N GLN A 58 -45.67 49.54 13.31
CA GLN A 58 -45.60 50.08 11.95
C GLN A 58 -46.07 49.05 10.91
N LEU A 59 -45.62 47.80 11.02
CA LEU A 59 -46.06 46.71 10.15
C LEU A 59 -47.57 46.44 10.29
N TRP A 60 -48.10 46.52 11.51
CA TRP A 60 -49.52 46.32 11.80
C TRP A 60 -50.41 47.37 11.10
N ALA A 61 -49.91 48.60 11.00
CA ALA A 61 -50.59 49.71 10.32
C ALA A 61 -50.38 49.73 8.79
N SER A 62 -49.43 48.95 8.26
CA SER A 62 -49.00 49.07 6.84
C SER A 62 -49.82 48.24 5.85
N ASN A 63 -50.93 47.61 6.26
CA ASN A 63 -51.76 46.69 5.46
C ASN A 63 -50.98 45.54 4.78
N LYS A 64 -49.75 45.24 5.23
CA LYS A 64 -48.91 44.15 4.69
C LYS A 64 -49.25 42.78 5.30
N LEU A 65 -50.10 42.75 6.32
CA LEU A 65 -50.57 41.53 6.96
C LEU A 65 -52.09 41.45 6.74
N THR A 66 -52.59 40.30 6.31
CA THR A 66 -54.03 40.07 6.20
C THR A 66 -54.67 39.94 7.59
N ALA A 67 -55.99 40.13 7.69
CA ALA A 67 -56.71 39.96 8.95
C ALA A 67 -56.50 38.56 9.56
N THR A 68 -56.44 37.52 8.71
CA THR A 68 -56.16 36.13 9.12
C THR A 68 -54.74 35.97 9.67
N GLN A 69 -53.74 36.60 9.05
CA GLN A 69 -52.35 36.57 9.52
C GLN A 69 -52.21 37.32 10.85
N GLN A 70 -52.83 38.49 11.00
CA GLN A 70 -52.88 39.24 12.26
C GLN A 70 -53.53 38.39 13.37
N GLY A 71 -54.68 37.77 13.08
CA GLY A 71 -55.35 36.84 14.01
C GLY A 71 -54.47 35.65 14.41
N THR A 72 -53.68 35.10 13.48
CA THR A 72 -52.73 34.02 13.76
C THR A 72 -51.61 34.49 14.70
N ILE A 73 -51.04 35.67 14.48
CA ILE A 73 -49.99 36.23 15.36
C ILE A 73 -50.52 36.45 16.78
N VAL A 74 -51.76 36.95 16.91
CA VAL A 74 -52.44 37.09 18.21
C VAL A 74 -52.61 35.73 18.88
N ALA A 75 -53.13 34.74 18.17
CA ALA A 75 -53.36 33.40 18.70
C ALA A 75 -52.06 32.71 19.16
N VAL A 76 -50.99 32.78 18.36
CA VAL A 76 -49.66 32.28 18.72
C VAL A 76 -49.14 32.97 19.99
N SER A 77 -49.36 34.27 20.11
CA SER A 77 -48.92 35.04 21.27
C SER A 77 -49.67 34.66 22.55
N GLN A 78 -50.96 34.32 22.46
CA GLN A 78 -51.72 33.76 23.58
C GLN A 78 -51.17 32.40 24.00
N GLN A 79 -50.92 31.50 23.05
CA GLN A 79 -50.32 30.18 23.34
C GLN A 79 -48.95 30.31 23.99
N MET A 80 -48.13 31.27 23.54
CA MET A 80 -46.85 31.58 24.17
C MET A 80 -47.01 32.06 25.62
N LEU A 81 -48.03 32.87 25.93
CA LEU A 81 -48.32 33.28 27.32
C LEU A 81 -48.72 32.09 28.19
N GLU A 82 -49.61 31.22 27.69
CA GLU A 82 -50.07 30.01 28.39
C GLU A 82 -48.89 29.07 28.70
N LYS A 83 -47.98 28.92 27.74
CA LYS A 83 -46.75 28.14 27.90
C LYS A 83 -45.62 28.87 28.63
N LYS A 84 -45.90 30.03 29.22
CA LYS A 84 -44.97 30.82 30.06
C LYS A 84 -43.72 31.29 29.33
N TYR A 85 -43.83 31.58 28.03
CA TYR A 85 -42.77 32.24 27.27
C TYR A 85 -42.53 33.65 27.85
N ARG A 86 -41.28 34.12 27.80
CA ARG A 86 -40.87 35.41 28.35
C ARG A 86 -40.84 36.48 27.25
N PRO A 87 -41.10 37.76 27.59
CA PRO A 87 -40.97 38.86 26.63
C PRO A 87 -39.63 38.87 25.89
N ARG A 88 -38.52 38.60 26.60
CA ARG A 88 -37.22 38.28 26.00
C ARG A 88 -36.69 36.94 26.54
N PRO A 89 -36.05 36.12 25.69
CA PRO A 89 -35.82 36.35 24.26
C PRO A 89 -36.99 35.94 23.35
N HIS A 90 -38.06 35.33 23.88
CA HIS A 90 -38.96 34.56 23.02
C HIS A 90 -39.99 35.39 22.23
N PHE A 91 -40.78 36.27 22.87
CA PHE A 91 -41.73 37.13 22.14
C PHE A 91 -40.99 38.07 21.18
N GLU A 92 -39.85 38.59 21.61
CA GLU A 92 -38.94 39.33 20.72
C GLU A 92 -38.56 38.52 19.47
N SER A 93 -38.21 37.24 19.63
CA SER A 93 -37.85 36.37 18.49
C SER A 93 -39.03 36.11 17.57
N LEU A 94 -40.25 35.96 18.11
CA LEU A 94 -41.48 35.85 17.31
C LEU A 94 -41.67 37.09 16.45
N PHE A 95 -41.67 38.28 17.07
CA PHE A 95 -41.92 39.53 16.35
C PHE A 95 -40.82 39.81 15.32
N ASN A 96 -39.57 39.53 15.66
CA ASN A 96 -38.47 39.67 14.70
C ASN A 96 -38.60 38.70 13.51
N ALA A 97 -39.11 37.49 13.70
CA ALA A 97 -39.36 36.55 12.59
C ALA A 97 -40.49 37.05 11.67
N VAL A 98 -41.58 37.55 12.26
CA VAL A 98 -42.71 38.16 11.52
C VAL A 98 -42.25 39.39 10.74
N LEU A 99 -41.51 40.29 11.40
CA LEU A 99 -40.93 41.49 10.78
C LEU A 99 -39.99 41.13 9.63
N ALA A 100 -39.13 40.13 9.81
CA ALA A 100 -38.21 39.69 8.77
C ALA A 100 -38.96 39.11 7.56
N GLY A 101 -40.06 38.38 7.77
CA GLY A 101 -40.94 37.90 6.69
C GLY A 101 -41.55 39.05 5.90
N ALA A 102 -42.13 40.04 6.59
CA ALA A 102 -42.72 41.20 5.93
C ALA A 102 -41.67 42.07 5.19
N ASN A 103 -40.47 42.22 5.74
CA ASN A 103 -39.38 42.98 5.12
C ASN A 103 -38.81 42.26 3.89
N GLN A 104 -38.89 40.92 3.84
CA GLN A 104 -38.55 40.12 2.66
C GLN A 104 -39.65 40.10 1.59
N ASN A 105 -40.77 40.80 1.80
CA ASN A 105 -41.93 40.82 0.91
C ASN A 105 -42.39 39.40 0.52
N LEU A 106 -42.49 38.50 1.51
CA LEU A 106 -43.09 37.18 1.30
C LEU A 106 -44.50 37.33 0.73
N SER A 107 -44.90 36.42 -0.17
CA SER A 107 -46.29 36.38 -0.64
C SER A 107 -47.25 36.07 0.51
N ASP A 108 -48.53 36.40 0.35
CA ASP A 108 -49.55 36.09 1.36
C ASP A 108 -49.57 34.60 1.72
N GLN A 109 -49.35 33.72 0.73
CA GLN A 109 -49.22 32.29 0.96
C GLN A 109 -47.97 31.96 1.79
N GLN A 110 -46.79 32.46 1.41
CA GLN A 110 -45.54 32.19 2.13
C GLN A 110 -45.58 32.71 3.57
N MET A 111 -46.19 33.88 3.80
CA MET A 111 -46.36 34.45 5.12
C MET A 111 -47.34 33.62 5.97
N THR A 112 -48.43 33.13 5.36
CA THR A 112 -49.37 32.22 6.02
C THR A 112 -48.72 30.88 6.37
N GLU A 113 -47.90 30.31 5.47
CA GLU A 113 -47.11 29.10 5.72
C GLU A 113 -46.14 29.30 6.88
N LEU A 114 -45.36 30.40 6.88
CA LEU A 114 -44.45 30.74 7.98
C LEU A 114 -45.18 30.83 9.33
N LEU A 115 -46.28 31.58 9.39
CA LEU A 115 -47.07 31.73 10.61
C LEU A 115 -47.68 30.39 11.07
N GLY A 116 -48.12 29.54 10.14
CA GLY A 116 -48.61 28.20 10.44
C GLY A 116 -47.52 27.30 11.04
N VAL A 117 -46.30 27.36 10.51
CA VAL A 117 -45.15 26.61 11.06
C VAL A 117 -44.75 27.15 12.44
N ILE A 118 -44.78 28.47 12.63
CA ILE A 118 -44.55 29.09 13.94
C ILE A 118 -45.61 28.62 14.96
N ALA A 119 -46.88 28.60 14.59
CA ALA A 119 -47.96 28.15 15.47
C ALA A 119 -47.74 26.70 15.90
N LYS A 120 -47.44 25.81 14.95
CA LYS A 120 -47.09 24.41 15.26
C LYS A 120 -45.82 24.28 16.10
N ALA A 121 -44.81 25.10 15.86
CA ALA A 121 -43.57 25.10 16.65
C ALA A 121 -43.82 25.52 18.11
N VAL A 122 -44.69 26.50 18.35
CA VAL A 122 -45.11 26.90 19.70
C VAL A 122 -45.97 25.81 20.34
N GLU A 123 -46.84 25.15 19.58
CA GLU A 123 -47.75 24.11 20.07
C GLU A 123 -47.03 22.79 20.42
N LYS A 124 -46.09 22.34 19.58
CA LYS A 124 -45.56 20.97 19.64
C LYS A 124 -44.11 20.85 20.11
N GLU A 125 -43.31 21.89 20.01
CA GLU A 125 -41.89 21.85 20.40
C GLU A 125 -41.64 22.41 21.81
N ASP A 126 -40.44 22.15 22.33
CA ASP A 126 -39.96 22.76 23.57
C ASP A 126 -39.49 24.21 23.35
N LEU A 127 -39.40 24.97 24.45
CA LEU A 127 -39.01 26.39 24.47
C LEU A 127 -37.73 26.68 23.68
N LEU A 128 -36.69 25.86 23.84
CA LEU A 128 -35.38 26.08 23.21
C LEU A 128 -35.46 25.84 21.70
N THR A 129 -36.16 24.80 21.27
CA THR A 129 -36.36 24.49 19.85
C THR A 129 -37.19 25.57 19.16
N THR A 130 -38.28 26.02 19.78
CA THR A 130 -39.08 27.15 19.26
C THR A 130 -38.26 28.43 19.16
N GLU A 131 -37.49 28.78 20.20
CA GLU A 131 -36.64 29.98 20.20
C GLU A 131 -35.61 29.92 19.07
N LYS A 132 -34.84 28.82 18.96
CA LYS A 132 -33.85 28.64 17.89
C LYS A 132 -34.48 28.74 16.51
N PHE A 133 -35.65 28.15 16.31
CA PHE A 133 -36.37 28.24 15.03
C PHE A 133 -36.72 29.70 14.70
N LEU A 134 -37.29 30.45 15.63
CA LEU A 134 -37.66 31.85 15.45
C LEU A 134 -36.45 32.74 15.16
N THR A 135 -35.38 32.61 15.97
CA THR A 135 -34.15 33.39 15.78
C THR A 135 -33.48 33.08 14.44
N ASN A 136 -33.35 31.81 14.08
CA ASN A 136 -32.73 31.41 12.80
C ASN A 136 -33.58 31.84 11.60
N THR A 137 -34.91 31.80 11.72
CA THR A 137 -35.83 32.28 10.69
C THR A 137 -35.66 33.78 10.46
N ALA A 138 -35.65 34.59 11.52
CA ALA A 138 -35.41 36.02 11.42
C ALA A 138 -34.04 36.32 10.79
N GLN A 139 -32.98 35.61 11.22
CA GLN A 139 -31.64 35.77 10.67
C GLN A 139 -31.57 35.41 9.18
N PHE A 140 -32.14 34.27 8.80
CA PHE A 140 -32.16 33.80 7.42
C PHE A 140 -32.94 34.76 6.53
N LEU A 141 -34.13 35.19 6.94
CA LEU A 141 -34.93 36.12 6.17
C LEU A 141 -34.21 37.47 6.00
N ASN A 142 -33.60 38.02 7.05
CA ASN A 142 -32.92 39.31 6.97
C ASN A 142 -31.62 39.29 6.14
N THR A 143 -30.85 38.19 6.17
CA THR A 143 -29.47 38.19 5.66
C THR A 143 -29.14 37.06 4.68
N LYS A 144 -30.08 36.14 4.45
CA LYS A 144 -29.88 34.86 3.76
C LYS A 144 -28.73 34.03 4.36
N THR A 145 -28.51 34.14 5.67
CA THR A 145 -27.43 33.46 6.39
C THR A 145 -28.01 32.36 7.28
N LEU A 146 -27.61 31.11 7.04
CA LEU A 146 -28.01 29.96 7.87
C LEU A 146 -27.25 29.94 9.18
N TYR A 147 -25.96 30.32 9.15
CA TYR A 147 -25.14 30.38 10.34
C TYR A 147 -24.05 31.44 10.21
N ARG A 148 -23.77 32.15 11.32
CA ARG A 148 -22.72 33.16 11.37
C ARG A 148 -22.01 33.15 12.72
N SER A 149 -20.68 33.11 12.66
CA SER A 149 -19.78 33.34 13.78
C SER A 149 -18.54 34.10 13.29
N ARG A 150 -17.58 34.33 14.19
CA ARG A 150 -16.26 34.88 13.81
C ARG A 150 -15.46 33.95 12.89
N TYR A 151 -15.76 32.65 12.91
CA TYR A 151 -14.94 31.61 12.28
C TYR A 151 -15.61 30.96 11.06
N ASN A 152 -16.94 31.06 10.97
CA ASN A 152 -17.74 30.43 9.91
C ASN A 152 -18.93 31.34 9.54
N ASN A 153 -19.19 31.45 8.25
CA ASN A 153 -20.33 32.17 7.68
C ASN A 153 -20.92 31.33 6.54
N LEU A 154 -22.11 30.76 6.76
CA LEU A 154 -22.82 29.93 5.79
C LEU A 154 -24.03 30.69 5.25
N ARG A 155 -23.99 31.03 3.96
CA ARG A 155 -25.00 31.85 3.30
C ARG A 155 -25.65 31.09 2.14
N VAL A 156 -26.92 31.39 1.91
CA VAL A 156 -27.69 30.92 0.76
C VAL A 156 -27.69 32.03 -0.29
N VAL A 157 -27.39 31.67 -1.53
CA VAL A 157 -27.34 32.59 -2.67
C VAL A 157 -28.25 32.02 -3.78
N GLY A 158 -29.21 32.81 -4.23
CA GLY A 158 -30.21 32.37 -5.21
C GLY A 158 -31.17 31.30 -4.67
N GLY A 159 -31.81 30.58 -5.59
CA GLY A 159 -32.78 29.52 -5.29
C GLY A 159 -34.10 30.02 -4.67
N ASN A 160 -34.95 29.05 -4.29
CA ASN A 160 -36.22 29.28 -3.62
C ASN A 160 -36.19 28.70 -2.20
N PHE A 161 -37.06 29.18 -1.32
CA PHE A 161 -37.21 28.64 0.02
C PHE A 161 -38.68 28.62 0.47
N THR A 162 -39.00 27.68 1.35
CA THR A 162 -40.31 27.56 2.01
C THR A 162 -40.13 27.11 3.46
N PHE A 163 -41.15 27.28 4.28
CA PHE A 163 -41.18 26.78 5.65
C PHE A 163 -42.16 25.62 5.75
N ALA A 164 -41.79 24.58 6.49
CA ALA A 164 -42.66 23.44 6.75
C ALA A 164 -42.53 22.97 8.20
N TYR A 165 -43.56 22.28 8.69
CA TYR A 165 -43.49 21.55 9.94
C TYR A 165 -43.58 20.05 9.64
N ASN A 166 -42.47 19.35 9.83
CA ASN A 166 -42.37 17.92 9.60
C ASN A 166 -42.91 17.15 10.82
N GLU A 167 -44.10 16.57 10.67
CA GLU A 167 -44.73 15.75 11.73
C GLU A 167 -43.93 14.47 12.02
N ASN A 168 -43.35 13.88 10.97
CA ASN A 168 -42.46 12.72 11.01
C ASN A 168 -41.12 13.08 10.34
N ASP A 169 -40.13 12.20 10.48
CA ASP A 169 -38.92 12.31 9.66
C ASP A 169 -39.29 12.16 8.19
N ASN A 170 -39.10 13.24 7.44
CA ASN A 170 -39.46 13.35 6.03
C ASN A 170 -38.17 13.62 5.25
N PRO A 171 -37.41 12.57 4.88
CA PRO A 171 -36.26 12.74 4.02
C PRO A 171 -36.74 13.21 2.63
N LEU A 172 -36.03 14.15 2.02
CA LEU A 172 -36.29 14.50 0.62
C LEU A 172 -36.09 13.24 -0.25
N PRO A 173 -36.83 13.03 -1.36
CA PRO A 173 -36.61 11.88 -2.24
C PRO A 173 -35.25 11.98 -2.93
N ALA A 174 -34.39 10.95 -2.81
CA ALA A 174 -33.08 10.96 -3.46
C ALA A 174 -33.23 11.13 -4.99
N PRO A 175 -32.48 12.03 -5.65
CA PRO A 175 -32.52 12.16 -7.10
C PRO A 175 -32.03 10.85 -7.75
N PRO A 176 -32.56 10.47 -8.93
CA PRO A 176 -32.12 9.28 -9.63
C PRO A 176 -30.61 9.37 -9.95
N ARG A 177 -29.85 8.33 -9.60
CA ARG A 177 -28.42 8.22 -9.90
C ARG A 177 -28.18 8.41 -11.41
N PRO A 178 -27.22 9.25 -11.82
CA PRO A 178 -26.69 9.19 -13.17
C PRO A 178 -26.11 7.78 -13.38
N LYS A 179 -26.69 6.97 -14.26
CA LYS A 179 -26.10 5.68 -14.61
C LYS A 179 -24.78 5.93 -15.32
N LEU A 180 -23.67 5.52 -14.73
CA LEU A 180 -22.37 5.47 -15.40
C LEU A 180 -22.49 4.49 -16.57
N VAL A 181 -22.51 5.03 -17.80
CA VAL A 181 -22.47 4.21 -19.01
C VAL A 181 -21.04 3.73 -19.19
N ALA A 182 -20.83 2.41 -19.14
CA ALA A 182 -19.53 1.82 -19.46
C ALA A 182 -19.09 2.26 -20.87
N PRO A 183 -17.82 2.64 -21.08
CA PRO A 183 -17.35 3.06 -22.40
C PRO A 183 -17.47 1.88 -23.37
N THR A 184 -18.27 2.05 -24.42
CA THR A 184 -18.30 1.14 -25.57
C THR A 184 -16.96 1.23 -26.32
N PRO A 185 -16.33 0.09 -26.67
CA PRO A 185 -15.10 0.12 -27.45
C PRO A 185 -15.37 0.65 -28.85
N VAL A 186 -14.77 1.80 -29.19
CA VAL A 186 -14.82 2.39 -30.53
C VAL A 186 -13.78 1.68 -31.43
N PRO A 187 -14.15 1.24 -32.65
CA PRO A 187 -13.21 0.63 -33.59
C PRO A 187 -12.13 1.61 -34.07
N VAL A 188 -10.92 1.11 -34.20
CA VAL A 188 -9.72 1.84 -34.64
C VAL A 188 -9.88 2.32 -36.09
N ALA A 189 -9.92 3.64 -36.30
CA ALA A 189 -9.80 4.25 -37.61
C ALA A 189 -8.33 4.62 -37.90
N LYS A 190 -7.90 4.29 -39.12
CA LYS A 190 -6.55 4.47 -39.67
C LYS A 190 -6.21 5.96 -39.85
N THR A 191 -5.02 6.35 -39.43
CA THR A 191 -4.42 7.68 -39.67
C THR A 191 -3.60 7.71 -40.96
N GLU A 192 -3.83 8.73 -41.80
CA GLU A 192 -2.88 9.20 -42.82
C GLU A 192 -2.17 10.49 -42.35
N PRO A 193 -0.94 10.78 -42.82
CA PRO A 193 -0.05 11.79 -42.25
C PRO A 193 -0.03 13.11 -43.03
N LEU A 194 0.25 14.22 -42.33
CA LEU A 194 0.55 15.55 -42.87
C LEU A 194 1.83 16.12 -42.21
N PRO A 195 2.54 17.09 -42.85
CA PRO A 195 3.98 17.06 -43.03
C PRO A 195 4.74 18.03 -42.12
N THR A 196 6.06 17.82 -42.08
CA THR A 196 7.09 18.52 -41.31
C THR A 196 7.56 19.83 -41.92
N THR A 197 7.93 20.82 -41.10
CA THR A 197 8.96 21.86 -41.38
C THR A 197 9.38 22.60 -40.07
N PRO A 198 10.53 23.31 -40.00
CA PRO A 198 11.62 22.94 -39.09
C PRO A 198 11.98 23.97 -37.98
N ALA A 199 12.90 23.54 -37.12
CA ALA A 199 13.37 24.12 -35.86
C ALA A 199 14.09 25.49 -35.93
N ALA A 200 14.00 26.24 -34.83
CA ALA A 200 14.86 27.39 -34.48
C ALA A 200 15.70 27.11 -33.21
N LYS A 201 16.92 27.68 -33.20
CA LYS A 201 18.07 27.41 -32.31
C LYS A 201 18.01 28.13 -30.92
N PRO A 202 18.88 27.75 -29.95
CA PRO A 202 18.69 27.92 -28.51
C PRO A 202 19.38 29.13 -27.87
N ALA A 203 18.93 29.55 -26.68
CA ALA A 203 19.58 30.55 -25.84
C ALA A 203 19.93 30.04 -24.42
N ALA A 204 20.93 30.72 -23.84
CA ALA A 204 21.88 30.38 -22.79
C ALA A 204 21.39 29.92 -21.38
N LYS A 205 22.30 29.19 -20.71
CA LYS A 205 22.31 28.78 -19.29
C LYS A 205 22.56 29.96 -18.33
N PRO A 206 22.15 29.81 -17.06
CA PRO A 206 23.05 30.07 -15.94
C PRO A 206 23.18 28.88 -14.98
N LYS A 207 24.28 28.88 -14.22
CA LYS A 207 24.78 27.83 -13.31
C LYS A 207 24.97 28.47 -11.91
N PRO A 208 25.30 27.72 -10.84
CA PRO A 208 24.39 27.03 -9.92
C PRO A 208 24.41 27.63 -8.49
N ALA A 209 23.34 27.44 -7.72
CA ALA A 209 23.33 27.71 -6.27
C ALA A 209 23.25 26.40 -5.45
N LYS A 210 23.88 26.47 -4.27
CA LYS A 210 24.39 25.38 -3.43
C LYS A 210 23.32 24.46 -2.82
N LYS A 211 23.67 23.17 -2.73
CA LYS A 211 22.95 22.08 -2.04
C LYS A 211 22.73 22.38 -0.55
N LYS A 212 21.48 22.24 -0.09
CA LYS A 212 21.16 21.75 1.26
C LYS A 212 20.56 20.34 1.10
N SER A 213 21.01 19.42 1.95
CA SER A 213 20.51 18.06 2.07
C SER A 213 19.03 18.07 2.44
N ASN A 214 18.18 17.48 1.60
CA ASN A 214 16.80 17.21 1.92
C ASN A 214 16.63 15.69 1.84
N ASP A 215 16.49 15.05 2.99
CA ASP A 215 16.07 13.65 3.10
C ASP A 215 14.58 13.58 2.73
N GLY A 216 14.32 13.58 1.41
CA GLY A 216 12.98 13.55 0.81
C GLY A 216 12.39 12.14 0.80
N TRP A 217 12.22 11.55 1.99
CA TRP A 217 11.62 10.22 2.16
C TRP A 217 10.53 10.13 3.24
N ASP A 218 10.12 11.24 3.86
CA ASP A 218 8.96 11.24 4.75
C ASP A 218 7.65 11.35 3.96
N THR A 219 7.13 10.20 3.55
CA THR A 219 5.72 10.02 3.13
C THR A 219 4.91 9.21 4.15
N ALA A 220 5.52 8.82 5.28
CA ALA A 220 4.88 8.07 6.36
C ALA A 220 3.70 8.84 6.96
N ASP A 221 3.84 10.16 7.12
CA ASP A 221 2.80 11.02 7.73
C ASP A 221 1.50 11.14 6.94
N LEU A 222 1.46 10.65 5.70
CA LEU A 222 0.23 10.68 4.91
C LEU A 222 -0.64 9.45 5.18
N TRP A 223 -0.07 8.27 5.49
CA TRP A 223 -0.82 7.00 5.61
C TRP A 223 -0.17 5.86 6.43
N ASP A 224 0.90 6.06 7.20
CA ASP A 224 1.52 5.00 8.03
C ASP A 224 1.35 5.23 9.54
N SER A 225 0.39 4.51 10.13
CA SER A 225 0.67 3.71 11.32
C SER A 225 -0.34 2.58 11.43
N GLY A 226 0.07 1.44 11.98
CA GLY A 226 -0.78 0.27 12.14
C GLY A 226 -2.13 0.58 12.77
N SER A 227 -3.19 -0.03 12.24
CA SER A 227 -4.55 -0.07 12.79
C SER A 227 -5.30 1.25 13.04
N ASP A 228 -4.71 2.42 12.78
CA ASP A 228 -5.41 3.71 12.73
C ASP A 228 -5.31 4.25 11.30
N ASN A 229 -6.17 3.72 10.43
CA ASN A 229 -6.48 4.43 9.18
C ASN A 229 -7.05 5.79 9.61
N GLY A 230 -6.54 6.91 9.08
CA GLY A 230 -7.07 8.27 9.28
C GLY A 230 -8.47 8.51 8.68
N TRP A 231 -9.28 7.45 8.69
CA TRP A 231 -10.66 7.24 8.30
C TRP A 231 -11.38 6.36 9.35
N GLY A 232 -10.87 6.28 10.59
CA GLY A 232 -11.43 5.42 11.63
C GLY A 232 -10.92 5.75 13.03
N ASN A 233 -11.68 6.58 13.74
CA ASN A 233 -12.14 6.33 15.12
C ASN A 233 -12.86 7.54 15.75
N ASP A 234 -13.01 8.68 15.04
CA ASP A 234 -13.75 9.83 15.60
C ASP A 234 -14.54 10.66 14.56
N ASP A 235 -14.86 10.07 13.40
CA ASP A 235 -15.50 10.77 12.27
C ASP A 235 -16.96 10.34 12.02
N GLY A 236 -17.69 9.90 13.05
CA GLY A 236 -19.13 9.61 12.96
C GLY A 236 -19.52 8.31 12.25
N TRP A 237 -18.58 7.62 11.60
CA TRP A 237 -18.78 6.31 10.98
C TRP A 237 -18.27 5.18 11.90
N GLY A 238 -19.06 4.87 12.94
CA GLY A 238 -18.77 3.80 13.90
C GLY A 238 -19.52 2.51 13.54
N THR A 239 -18.80 1.38 13.52
CA THR A 239 -19.44 0.06 13.49
C THR A 239 -20.16 -0.22 14.83
N PRO A 240 -21.38 -0.78 14.82
CA PRO A 240 -22.14 -0.98 16.04
C PRO A 240 -21.51 -2.06 16.95
N LYS A 241 -21.35 -1.73 18.24
CA LYS A 241 -21.01 -2.66 19.32
C LYS A 241 -22.04 -3.80 19.39
N LYS A 242 -21.65 -5.01 18.98
CA LYS A 242 -22.47 -6.21 19.23
C LYS A 242 -22.16 -6.80 20.61
N LYS A 243 -23.18 -6.72 21.46
CA LYS A 243 -23.30 -7.38 22.77
C LYS A 243 -23.46 -8.89 22.55
N ALA A 244 -22.81 -9.69 23.40
CA ALA A 244 -22.86 -11.15 23.36
C ALA A 244 -24.27 -11.73 23.66
N PRO A 245 -24.62 -12.89 23.08
CA PRO A 245 -25.57 -13.80 23.71
C PRO A 245 -25.00 -15.20 23.99
N ALA A 246 -25.67 -15.88 24.92
CA ALA A 246 -25.25 -17.05 25.69
C ALA A 246 -25.53 -18.42 25.00
N LYS A 247 -24.87 -19.46 25.55
CA LYS A 247 -25.08 -20.93 25.41
C LYS A 247 -26.56 -21.34 25.65
N ALA A 248 -27.16 -22.47 25.22
CA ALA A 248 -26.90 -23.74 24.46
C ALA A 248 -28.32 -24.38 24.19
N PRO A 249 -28.58 -25.68 23.83
CA PRO A 249 -27.76 -26.84 23.42
C PRO A 249 -28.31 -27.65 22.19
N ALA A 250 -27.67 -28.80 21.93
CA ALA A 250 -27.68 -29.75 20.80
C ALA A 250 -28.99 -30.46 20.37
N LYS A 251 -29.01 -30.97 19.11
CA LYS A 251 -29.39 -32.38 18.76
C LYS A 251 -29.21 -32.78 17.26
N THR A 252 -28.49 -33.89 17.07
CA THR A 252 -28.66 -35.08 16.17
C THR A 252 -28.86 -35.00 14.63
N ALA A 253 -27.83 -35.54 13.96
CA ALA A 253 -27.69 -36.41 12.76
C ALA A 253 -28.87 -36.83 11.85
N ALA A 254 -28.60 -36.86 10.52
CA ALA A 254 -28.97 -37.94 9.58
C ALA A 254 -28.12 -37.88 8.27
N LYS A 255 -27.89 -39.03 7.63
CA LYS A 255 -26.95 -39.30 6.51
C LYS A 255 -27.64 -39.48 5.14
N THR A 256 -26.87 -39.17 4.07
CA THR A 256 -26.77 -39.79 2.70
C THR A 256 -27.93 -39.65 1.69
N PRO A 257 -27.74 -39.81 0.35
CA PRO A 257 -26.59 -40.34 -0.42
C PRO A 257 -26.15 -39.56 -1.70
N ALA A 258 -25.12 -40.10 -2.34
CA ALA A 258 -24.43 -39.65 -3.55
C ALA A 258 -25.18 -39.88 -4.90
N LYS A 259 -24.85 -39.06 -5.91
CA LYS A 259 -24.94 -39.34 -7.37
C LYS A 259 -23.94 -38.41 -8.07
N ALA A 260 -22.87 -38.93 -8.67
CA ALA A 260 -22.74 -39.46 -10.04
C ALA A 260 -22.18 -38.39 -11.01
N ALA A 261 -21.07 -38.74 -11.64
CA ALA A 261 -20.23 -37.91 -12.49
C ALA A 261 -20.70 -37.92 -13.95
N THR A 262 -20.50 -36.79 -14.64
CA THR A 262 -20.54 -36.64 -16.11
C THR A 262 -19.57 -35.52 -16.55
N PRO A 263 -19.17 -35.47 -17.84
CA PRO A 263 -17.76 -35.41 -18.24
C PRO A 263 -17.18 -34.02 -18.55
N VAL A 264 -15.86 -34.01 -18.65
CA VAL A 264 -14.95 -32.91 -18.95
C VAL A 264 -15.22 -32.27 -20.33
N LYS A 265 -15.42 -30.95 -20.36
CA LYS A 265 -15.38 -30.10 -21.57
C LYS A 265 -14.12 -29.21 -21.53
N ALA A 266 -13.45 -29.09 -22.68
CA ALA A 266 -12.23 -28.32 -22.91
C ALA A 266 -12.39 -26.82 -22.57
N PRO A 267 -11.30 -26.10 -22.21
CA PRO A 267 -11.38 -24.78 -21.59
C PRO A 267 -11.84 -23.69 -22.57
N GLU A 268 -12.96 -23.04 -22.24
CA GLU A 268 -13.38 -21.77 -22.83
C GLU A 268 -12.44 -20.62 -22.39
N PRO A 269 -12.23 -19.61 -23.25
CA PRO A 269 -11.43 -18.44 -22.91
C PRO A 269 -12.05 -17.69 -21.73
N ALA A 270 -11.19 -17.17 -20.85
CA ALA A 270 -11.58 -16.50 -19.61
C ALA A 270 -12.65 -15.42 -19.87
N PRO A 271 -13.78 -15.44 -19.15
CA PRO A 271 -14.78 -14.38 -19.27
C PRO A 271 -14.18 -13.06 -18.77
N GLU A 272 -14.43 -12.00 -19.52
CA GLU A 272 -14.15 -10.63 -19.09
C GLU A 272 -14.79 -10.37 -17.71
N PRO A 273 -14.14 -9.60 -16.82
CA PRO A 273 -14.62 -9.41 -15.46
C PRO A 273 -16.04 -8.85 -15.47
N VAL A 274 -16.98 -9.65 -14.99
CA VAL A 274 -18.36 -9.25 -14.75
C VAL A 274 -18.35 -8.17 -13.67
N PHE A 275 -18.86 -6.99 -14.00
CA PHE A 275 -19.10 -5.93 -13.02
C PHE A 275 -20.02 -6.46 -11.93
N VAL A 276 -19.48 -6.60 -10.72
CA VAL A 276 -20.27 -6.89 -9.52
C VAL A 276 -20.76 -5.54 -9.01
N ASP A 277 -22.08 -5.33 -9.01
CA ASP A 277 -22.71 -4.16 -8.41
C ASP A 277 -22.48 -4.20 -6.88
N ASN A 278 -21.45 -3.50 -6.42
CA ASN A 278 -21.15 -3.34 -5.00
C ASN A 278 -22.08 -2.29 -4.38
N SER A 279 -23.35 -2.63 -4.28
CA SER A 279 -24.38 -1.88 -3.55
C SER A 279 -24.15 -1.82 -2.02
N SER A 280 -23.03 -2.35 -1.50
CA SER A 280 -22.73 -2.38 -0.06
C SER A 280 -22.29 -1.03 0.54
N TYR A 281 -22.03 0.00 -0.27
CA TYR A 281 -21.55 1.32 0.19
C TYR A 281 -22.64 2.40 0.26
N ASP A 282 -23.85 2.11 -0.22
CA ASP A 282 -24.98 3.05 -0.11
C ASP A 282 -25.70 2.89 1.24
N THR A 283 -25.03 3.34 2.30
CA THR A 283 -25.49 3.22 3.70
C THR A 283 -25.94 4.55 4.29
N TYR A 284 -26.11 5.58 3.47
CA TYR A 284 -26.51 6.90 3.94
C TYR A 284 -27.89 6.84 4.63
N MET A 285 -27.89 7.07 5.94
CA MET A 285 -29.11 7.29 6.72
C MET A 285 -29.25 8.77 7.01
N ALA A 286 -30.22 9.41 6.36
CA ALA A 286 -30.51 10.81 6.61
C ALA A 286 -30.83 11.03 8.11
N PRO A 287 -30.25 12.07 8.74
CA PRO A 287 -30.56 12.37 10.12
C PRO A 287 -32.02 12.83 10.26
N PRO A 288 -32.63 12.71 11.46
CA PRO A 288 -34.01 13.08 11.70
C PRO A 288 -34.32 14.54 11.30
N THR A 289 -35.41 14.74 10.56
CA THR A 289 -35.88 16.05 10.07
C THR A 289 -37.21 16.50 10.70
N ARG A 290 -37.73 15.77 11.70
CA ARG A 290 -38.93 16.17 12.47
C ARG A 290 -38.79 17.57 13.10
N GLY A 291 -39.88 18.33 13.06
CA GLY A 291 -40.02 19.65 13.67
C GLY A 291 -40.17 20.78 12.64
N PRO A 292 -40.06 22.06 13.05
CA PRO A 292 -40.12 23.20 12.15
C PRO A 292 -38.82 23.34 11.35
N VAL A 293 -38.94 23.39 10.02
CA VAL A 293 -37.81 23.35 9.10
C VAL A 293 -37.87 24.46 8.05
N LEU A 294 -36.70 24.82 7.52
CA LEU A 294 -36.56 25.67 6.35
C LEU A 294 -36.12 24.77 5.18
N ILE A 295 -36.94 24.73 4.13
CA ILE A 295 -36.65 23.97 2.92
C ILE A 295 -36.05 24.94 1.90
N ILE A 296 -34.90 24.57 1.34
CA ILE A 296 -34.18 25.31 0.31
C ILE A 296 -34.22 24.48 -0.96
N LYS A 297 -34.47 25.12 -2.10
CA LYS A 297 -34.52 24.48 -3.42
C LYS A 297 -33.63 25.21 -4.42
N ASP A 298 -32.78 24.45 -5.10
CA ASP A 298 -31.91 24.90 -6.20
C ASP A 298 -31.07 26.15 -5.86
N ALA A 299 -30.52 26.22 -4.65
CA ALA A 299 -29.74 27.35 -4.17
C ALA A 299 -28.24 27.04 -4.09
N ASP A 300 -27.42 28.08 -4.08
CA ASP A 300 -25.99 27.95 -3.83
C ASP A 300 -25.70 28.17 -2.33
N LEU A 301 -24.93 27.28 -1.72
CA LEU A 301 -24.43 27.44 -0.35
C LEU A 301 -23.00 27.96 -0.39
N LEU A 302 -22.82 29.22 0.02
CA LEU A 302 -21.51 29.84 0.20
C LEU A 302 -21.07 29.64 1.65
N MET A 303 -20.02 28.85 1.85
CA MET A 303 -19.36 28.68 3.14
C MET A 303 -18.06 29.47 3.13
N ALA A 304 -17.96 30.48 4.00
CA ALA A 304 -16.82 31.38 4.09
C ALA A 304 -16.23 31.41 5.50
N THR A 305 -14.91 31.33 5.57
CA THR A 305 -14.09 31.44 6.78
C THR A 305 -12.98 32.46 6.55
N PRO A 306 -12.26 32.93 7.60
CA PRO A 306 -11.13 33.83 7.39
C PRO A 306 -9.99 33.27 6.52
N GLY A 307 -9.91 31.94 6.35
CA GLY A 307 -8.82 31.28 5.63
C GLY A 307 -9.22 30.59 4.32
N ASP A 308 -10.51 30.41 4.06
CA ASP A 308 -11.02 29.67 2.91
C ASP A 308 -12.49 29.99 2.62
N SER A 309 -12.92 29.84 1.36
CA SER A 309 -14.31 29.96 0.94
C SER A 309 -14.63 28.99 -0.18
N ILE A 310 -15.74 28.27 -0.04
CA ILE A 310 -16.24 27.34 -1.06
C ILE A 310 -17.70 27.62 -1.38
N VAL A 311 -18.11 27.21 -2.58
CA VAL A 311 -19.51 27.30 -3.02
C VAL A 311 -19.98 25.92 -3.44
N LEU A 312 -21.06 25.46 -2.81
CA LEU A 312 -21.79 24.29 -3.23
C LEU A 312 -22.99 24.74 -4.05
N ARG A 313 -22.95 24.52 -5.36
CA ARG A 313 -23.90 25.08 -6.32
C ARG A 313 -25.14 24.23 -6.48
N LYS A 314 -26.30 24.84 -6.70
CA LYS A 314 -27.58 24.18 -7.04
C LYS A 314 -27.93 23.00 -6.13
N THR A 315 -27.82 23.18 -4.81
CA THR A 315 -28.26 22.19 -3.84
C THR A 315 -29.65 22.51 -3.32
N SER A 316 -30.40 21.45 -3.01
CA SER A 316 -31.68 21.53 -2.30
C SER A 316 -31.52 20.83 -0.96
N GLY A 317 -32.25 21.25 0.06
CA GLY A 317 -32.11 20.62 1.37
C GLY A 317 -33.02 21.17 2.45
N ILE A 318 -33.03 20.47 3.57
CA ILE A 318 -33.80 20.82 4.75
C ILE A 318 -32.82 21.30 5.82
N VAL A 319 -32.98 22.55 6.26
CA VAL A 319 -32.32 23.07 7.46
C VAL A 319 -33.21 22.72 8.64
N VAL A 320 -32.64 22.12 9.69
CA VAL A 320 -33.31 21.81 10.95
C VAL A 320 -32.72 22.71 12.05
N PRO A 321 -33.27 23.91 12.29
CA PRO A 321 -32.72 24.91 13.22
C PRO A 321 -32.46 24.40 14.63
N GLY A 322 -33.35 23.57 15.18
CA GLY A 322 -33.21 23.03 16.55
C GLY A 322 -31.93 22.21 16.76
N ARG A 323 -31.46 21.56 15.69
CA ARG A 323 -30.27 20.67 15.67
C ARG A 323 -29.04 21.27 14.99
N SER A 324 -29.16 22.47 14.41
CA SER A 324 -28.10 23.07 13.58
C SER A 324 -27.65 22.14 12.44
N SER A 325 -28.55 21.34 11.87
CA SER A 325 -28.22 20.45 10.75
C SER A 325 -28.78 20.95 9.44
N PHE A 326 -28.06 20.65 8.36
CA PHE A 326 -28.56 20.74 6.99
C PHE A 326 -28.55 19.34 6.39
N VAL A 327 -29.69 18.91 5.86
CA VAL A 327 -29.86 17.63 5.15
C VAL A 327 -30.04 17.96 3.68
N GLY A 328 -28.95 17.80 2.93
CA GLY A 328 -28.81 18.23 1.55
C GLY A 328 -29.00 17.11 0.54
N GLN A 329 -29.41 17.53 -0.66
CA GLN A 329 -29.52 16.70 -1.84
C GLN A 329 -29.04 17.44 -3.09
N GLY A 330 -28.46 16.66 -4.00
CA GLY A 330 -27.83 17.20 -5.18
C GLY A 330 -26.68 18.14 -4.84
N GLY A 331 -26.37 19.01 -5.79
CA GLY A 331 -25.38 20.03 -5.65
C GLY A 331 -24.02 19.62 -6.20
N GLN A 332 -23.29 20.63 -6.68
CA GLN A 332 -21.98 20.45 -7.28
C GLN A 332 -20.96 21.36 -6.62
N MET A 333 -19.85 20.78 -6.17
CA MET A 333 -18.68 21.54 -5.77
C MET A 333 -17.67 21.54 -6.92
N ALA A 334 -17.14 22.70 -7.26
CA ALA A 334 -16.16 22.85 -8.34
C ALA A 334 -14.91 23.60 -7.83
N TRP A 335 -13.74 23.11 -8.20
CA TRP A 335 -12.45 23.74 -7.89
C TRP A 335 -11.46 23.48 -9.02
N THR A 336 -10.26 24.05 -8.90
CA THR A 336 -9.19 23.87 -9.89
C THR A 336 -7.94 23.28 -9.25
N ILE A 337 -7.30 22.34 -9.95
CA ILE A 337 -5.97 21.80 -9.61
C ILE A 337 -5.08 22.02 -10.82
N ASN A 338 -3.99 22.78 -10.66
CA ASN A 338 -3.07 23.14 -11.76
C ASN A 338 -3.82 23.69 -12.99
N ASN A 339 -4.76 24.62 -12.78
CA ASN A 339 -5.66 25.20 -13.78
C ASN A 339 -6.61 24.23 -14.49
N ASN A 340 -6.70 22.98 -14.05
CA ASN A 340 -7.66 22.03 -14.58
C ASN A 340 -8.91 21.98 -13.69
N PRO A 341 -10.12 22.00 -14.27
CA PRO A 341 -11.36 21.93 -13.50
C PRO A 341 -11.56 20.53 -12.91
N VAL A 342 -12.02 20.51 -11.67
CA VAL A 342 -12.45 19.32 -10.94
C VAL A 342 -13.84 19.59 -10.38
N THR A 343 -14.77 18.67 -10.58
CA THR A 343 -16.11 18.76 -10.00
C THR A 343 -16.42 17.52 -9.18
N ALA A 344 -17.20 17.73 -8.13
CA ALA A 344 -17.75 16.68 -7.28
C ALA A 344 -19.26 16.88 -7.21
N ASP A 345 -20.01 15.95 -7.79
CA ASP A 345 -21.46 15.95 -7.85
C ASP A 345 -22.02 15.09 -6.72
N MET A 346 -22.75 15.73 -5.80
CA MET A 346 -23.23 15.13 -4.56
C MET A 346 -24.65 14.59 -4.77
N THR A 347 -25.00 13.48 -4.12
CA THR A 347 -26.35 12.91 -4.19
C THR A 347 -27.17 13.22 -2.95
N SER A 348 -26.79 12.65 -1.80
CA SER A 348 -27.34 12.96 -0.48
C SER A 348 -26.20 13.16 0.51
N TYR A 349 -26.37 14.11 1.43
CA TYR A 349 -25.35 14.43 2.43
C TYR A 349 -25.97 15.25 3.56
N ASP A 350 -25.30 15.31 4.69
CA ASP A 350 -25.67 16.17 5.79
C ASP A 350 -24.45 16.79 6.45
N PHE A 351 -24.66 17.92 7.12
CA PHE A 351 -23.62 18.54 7.93
C PHE A 351 -24.20 19.47 8.99
N ASP A 352 -23.39 19.72 10.01
CA ASP A 352 -23.67 20.73 11.03
C ASP A 352 -23.36 22.13 10.46
N ILE A 353 -24.39 22.97 10.33
CA ILE A 353 -24.27 24.32 9.77
C ILE A 353 -23.35 25.23 10.59
N ALA A 354 -23.09 24.89 11.86
CA ALA A 354 -22.17 25.63 12.71
C ALA A 354 -20.70 25.38 12.34
N LYS A 355 -20.40 24.24 11.70
CA LYS A 355 -19.03 23.85 11.33
C LYS A 355 -18.73 24.20 9.86
N ALA A 356 -17.48 24.58 9.60
CA ALA A 356 -16.99 24.85 8.25
C ALA A 356 -16.39 23.58 7.62
N GLU A 357 -17.11 22.47 7.71
CA GLU A 357 -16.71 21.16 7.22
C GLU A 357 -17.95 20.34 6.86
N PHE A 358 -17.81 19.42 5.90
CA PHE A 358 -18.84 18.44 5.58
C PHE A 358 -18.23 17.21 4.91
N THR A 359 -18.98 16.12 4.93
CA THR A 359 -18.70 14.89 4.21
C THR A 359 -19.90 14.51 3.36
N ALA A 360 -19.67 13.86 2.23
CA ALA A 360 -20.74 13.37 1.36
C ALA A 360 -20.36 12.04 0.73
N GLU A 361 -21.32 11.11 0.74
CA GLU A 361 -21.22 9.79 0.15
C GLU A 361 -22.63 9.29 -0.21
N PRO A 362 -22.89 8.85 -1.46
CA PRO A 362 -21.96 8.80 -2.58
C PRO A 362 -21.82 10.14 -3.32
N VAL A 363 -20.63 10.35 -3.91
CA VAL A 363 -20.28 11.52 -4.74
C VAL A 363 -19.62 11.05 -6.02
N THR A 364 -19.93 11.69 -7.14
CA THR A 364 -19.26 11.44 -8.42
C THR A 364 -18.21 12.52 -8.68
N LEU A 365 -16.93 12.13 -8.71
CA LEU A 365 -15.83 13.01 -9.06
C LEU A 365 -15.59 13.00 -10.57
N THR A 366 -15.56 14.17 -11.18
CA THR A 366 -15.14 14.37 -12.57
C THR A 366 -13.84 15.17 -12.59
N TYR A 367 -12.76 14.53 -13.06
CA TYR A 367 -11.46 15.20 -13.24
C TYR A 367 -10.86 14.87 -14.62
N PRO A 368 -11.33 15.53 -15.70
CA PRO A 368 -11.03 15.12 -17.08
C PRO A 368 -9.56 15.22 -17.47
N ALA A 369 -8.75 16.00 -16.75
CA ALA A 369 -7.32 16.11 -17.02
C ALA A 369 -6.54 14.84 -16.66
N VAL A 370 -7.06 14.01 -15.74
CA VAL A 370 -6.33 12.82 -15.25
C VAL A 370 -7.17 11.55 -15.24
N LEU A 371 -8.50 11.63 -15.20
CA LEU A 371 -9.38 10.46 -15.24
C LEU A 371 -9.89 10.20 -16.66
N GLU A 372 -9.99 8.92 -17.04
CA GLU A 372 -10.63 8.52 -18.30
C GLU A 372 -12.16 8.64 -18.22
N ALA A 373 -12.74 8.37 -17.06
CA ALA A 373 -14.17 8.48 -16.77
C ALA A 373 -14.39 9.02 -15.34
N PRO A 374 -15.57 9.60 -15.03
CA PRO A 374 -15.92 9.97 -13.66
C PRO A 374 -15.89 8.77 -12.71
N VAL A 375 -15.58 9.01 -11.44
CA VAL A 375 -15.40 7.95 -10.42
C VAL A 375 -16.30 8.24 -9.21
N GLU A 376 -17.02 7.22 -8.74
CA GLU A 376 -17.80 7.31 -7.50
C GLU A 376 -16.92 7.14 -6.26
N GLY A 377 -17.24 7.89 -5.21
CA GLY A 377 -16.43 7.95 -4.01
C GLY A 377 -17.11 8.67 -2.85
N ALA A 378 -16.33 8.82 -1.79
CA ALA A 378 -16.64 9.70 -0.67
C ALA A 378 -15.84 11.00 -0.80
N PHE A 379 -16.47 12.11 -0.45
CA PHE A 379 -15.90 13.44 -0.51
C PHE A 379 -15.90 14.08 0.87
N SER A 380 -14.83 14.82 1.20
CA SER A 380 -14.74 15.57 2.45
C SER A 380 -14.12 16.95 2.22
N TYR A 381 -14.73 17.95 2.84
CA TYR A 381 -14.19 19.29 2.92
C TYR A 381 -14.09 19.72 4.38
N LYS A 382 -12.99 20.41 4.72
CA LYS A 382 -12.79 21.07 6.01
C LYS A 382 -11.97 22.33 5.79
N SER A 383 -12.51 23.47 6.23
CA SER A 383 -11.72 24.70 6.26
C SER A 383 -10.65 24.59 7.35
N VAL A 384 -9.40 24.62 6.93
CA VAL A 384 -8.24 24.59 7.83
C VAL A 384 -7.31 25.77 7.55
N LYS A 385 -6.80 26.37 8.62
CA LYS A 385 -5.78 27.42 8.49
C LYS A 385 -4.51 26.80 7.92
N LYS A 386 -4.08 27.28 6.74
CA LYS A 386 -2.82 26.83 6.13
C LYS A 386 -1.64 27.08 7.07
N LYS A 387 -0.76 26.10 7.20
CA LYS A 387 0.52 26.27 7.91
C LYS A 387 1.37 27.32 7.17
N PRO A 388 2.17 28.14 7.86
CA PRO A 388 3.08 29.07 7.20
C PRO A 388 3.97 28.35 6.18
N GLY A 389 3.99 28.84 4.93
CA GLY A 389 4.76 28.23 3.83
C GLY A 389 4.11 27.04 3.12
N ALA A 390 2.96 26.56 3.56
CA ALA A 390 2.23 25.51 2.84
C ALA A 390 1.48 26.09 1.62
N THR A 391 1.64 25.45 0.47
CA THR A 391 0.92 25.81 -0.77
C THR A 391 -0.53 25.33 -0.77
N ASP A 392 -0.85 24.34 0.06
CA ASP A 392 -2.10 23.61 0.08
C ASP A 392 -2.54 23.28 1.52
N SER A 393 -3.85 23.25 1.77
CA SER A 393 -4.47 22.81 3.02
C SER A 393 -4.60 21.29 3.13
N GLY A 394 -4.48 20.56 2.01
CA GLY A 394 -4.77 19.13 1.93
C GLY A 394 -6.27 18.82 1.83
N TYR A 395 -7.09 19.84 1.59
CA TYR A 395 -8.52 19.76 1.28
C TYR A 395 -8.79 20.50 -0.04
N PRO A 396 -9.82 20.10 -0.81
CA PRO A 396 -10.77 19.02 -0.52
C PRO A 396 -10.14 17.62 -0.61
N ARG A 397 -10.82 16.62 -0.03
CA ARG A 397 -10.43 15.22 -0.07
C ARG A 397 -11.47 14.39 -0.82
N PHE A 398 -10.99 13.42 -1.57
CA PHE A 398 -11.80 12.43 -2.26
C PHE A 398 -11.14 11.05 -2.14
N ILE A 399 -11.96 10.00 -2.02
CA ILE A 399 -11.53 8.60 -2.11
C ILE A 399 -12.57 7.80 -2.89
N SER A 400 -12.14 7.01 -3.87
CA SER A 400 -13.04 6.18 -4.66
C SER A 400 -13.60 5.01 -3.86
N LEU A 401 -14.82 4.57 -4.17
CA LEU A 401 -15.42 3.40 -3.54
C LEU A 401 -14.69 2.11 -3.96
N THR A 402 -14.42 1.99 -5.26
CA THR A 402 -13.83 0.82 -5.92
C THR A 402 -12.47 1.13 -6.52
N ASN A 403 -11.83 0.09 -7.05
CA ASN A 403 -10.43 0.07 -7.51
C ASN A 403 -10.31 -0.08 -9.04
N ASP A 404 -11.21 0.56 -9.78
CA ASP A 404 -11.36 0.48 -11.24
C ASP A 404 -11.07 1.81 -11.96
N ALA A 405 -10.66 2.85 -11.22
CA ALA A 405 -10.30 4.14 -11.80
C ALA A 405 -9.08 4.01 -12.72
N ARG A 406 -9.19 4.59 -13.92
CA ARG A 406 -8.12 4.66 -14.91
C ARG A 406 -7.60 6.08 -14.98
N VAL A 407 -6.30 6.22 -14.71
CA VAL A 407 -5.62 7.53 -14.66
C VAL A 407 -4.75 7.68 -15.90
N LYS A 408 -5.05 8.68 -16.72
CA LYS A 408 -4.28 9.11 -17.89
C LYS A 408 -3.29 10.21 -17.54
N ASN A 409 -2.42 10.57 -18.48
CA ASN A 409 -1.40 11.63 -18.33
C ASN A 409 -0.39 11.39 -17.19
N LEU A 410 -0.19 10.14 -16.76
CA LEU A 410 0.89 9.78 -15.83
C LEU A 410 2.27 9.70 -16.52
N GLY A 411 2.28 9.71 -17.85
CA GLY A 411 3.42 9.50 -18.72
C GLY A 411 3.04 8.48 -19.80
N ASP A 412 3.53 8.68 -21.03
CA ASP A 412 3.11 7.90 -22.21
C ASP A 412 3.31 6.39 -22.08
N ASN A 413 4.15 5.98 -21.13
CA ASN A 413 4.59 4.61 -20.93
C ASN A 413 4.07 3.98 -19.64
N ILE A 414 3.07 4.58 -19.00
CA ILE A 414 2.53 4.15 -17.71
C ILE A 414 1.03 3.95 -17.83
N ARG A 415 0.57 2.73 -17.56
CA ARG A 415 -0.85 2.40 -17.40
C ARG A 415 -1.18 2.23 -15.92
N TYR A 416 -2.28 2.83 -15.48
CA TYR A 416 -2.75 2.76 -14.10
C TYR A 416 -4.20 2.26 -14.06
N VAL A 417 -4.46 1.28 -13.19
CA VAL A 417 -5.81 0.83 -12.85
C VAL A 417 -5.84 0.61 -11.34
N GLY A 418 -6.75 1.28 -10.64
CA GLY A 418 -6.86 1.13 -9.20
C GLY A 418 -7.79 2.14 -8.54
N GLY A 419 -7.65 2.31 -7.23
CA GLY A 419 -8.36 3.32 -6.45
C GLY A 419 -7.90 4.72 -6.82
N PHE A 420 -8.72 5.72 -6.62
CA PHE A 420 -8.32 7.10 -6.86
C PHE A 420 -8.67 7.96 -5.66
N SER A 421 -7.70 8.71 -5.18
CA SER A 421 -7.90 9.65 -4.09
C SER A 421 -7.20 10.97 -4.34
N LEU A 422 -7.79 12.03 -3.81
CA LEU A 422 -7.26 13.38 -3.81
C LEU A 422 -7.14 13.89 -2.38
N ALA A 423 -6.05 14.58 -2.09
CA ALA A 423 -5.88 15.35 -0.86
C ALA A 423 -5.32 16.73 -1.23
N GLY A 424 -6.23 17.70 -1.39
CA GLY A 424 -5.95 18.96 -2.06
C GLY A 424 -5.51 18.71 -3.51
N SER A 425 -4.30 19.14 -3.83
CA SER A 425 -3.61 18.96 -5.11
C SER A 425 -2.88 17.63 -5.25
N LYS A 426 -2.72 16.86 -4.16
CA LYS A 426 -1.99 15.59 -4.19
C LYS A 426 -2.88 14.46 -4.72
N MET A 427 -2.45 13.84 -5.81
CA MET A 427 -3.07 12.63 -6.36
C MET A 427 -2.50 11.37 -5.71
N LEU A 428 -3.40 10.49 -5.30
CA LEU A 428 -3.14 9.25 -4.58
C LEU A 428 -3.96 8.10 -5.19
N SER A 429 -3.74 6.89 -4.68
CA SER A 429 -4.23 5.65 -5.29
C SER A 429 -5.15 4.81 -4.40
N ALA A 430 -5.58 5.33 -3.25
CA ALA A 430 -6.41 4.59 -2.30
C ALA A 430 -7.87 4.50 -2.75
N SER A 431 -8.53 3.41 -2.35
CA SER A 431 -9.97 3.16 -2.45
C SER A 431 -10.52 2.73 -1.08
N LEU A 432 -11.83 2.93 -0.87
CA LEU A 432 -12.50 2.61 0.40
C LEU A 432 -12.54 1.11 0.68
N ASP A 433 -12.64 0.28 -0.36
CA ASP A 433 -12.60 -1.19 -0.27
C ASP A 433 -11.21 -1.76 0.12
N GLY A 434 -10.16 -0.92 0.12
CA GLY A 434 -8.79 -1.31 0.45
C GLY A 434 -8.12 -2.24 -0.56
N SER A 435 -8.68 -2.38 -1.77
CA SER A 435 -8.11 -3.16 -2.87
C SER A 435 -6.75 -2.59 -3.34
N LEU A 436 -5.97 -3.43 -4.05
CA LEU A 436 -4.64 -3.05 -4.53
C LEU A 436 -4.71 -2.38 -5.90
N SER A 437 -4.19 -1.17 -5.99
CA SER A 437 -3.96 -0.47 -7.25
C SER A 437 -2.76 -1.04 -8.00
N ARG A 438 -2.81 -1.03 -9.34
CA ARG A 438 -1.76 -1.55 -10.21
C ARG A 438 -1.22 -0.49 -11.15
N ILE A 439 0.12 -0.36 -11.19
CA ILE A 439 0.83 0.31 -12.28
C ILE A 439 1.46 -0.73 -13.20
N THR A 440 1.42 -0.46 -14.50
CA THR A 440 2.13 -1.23 -15.52
C THR A 440 2.96 -0.26 -16.34
N VAL A 441 4.27 -0.47 -16.40
CA VAL A 441 5.21 0.39 -17.13
C VAL A 441 5.75 -0.33 -18.33
N GLU A 442 5.70 0.35 -19.47
CA GLU A 442 6.11 -0.16 -20.77
C GLU A 442 7.31 0.61 -21.30
N ALA A 443 8.10 0.00 -22.15
CA ALA A 443 9.03 0.70 -23.02
C ALA A 443 9.28 -0.18 -24.25
N ASP A 444 9.42 0.47 -25.41
CA ASP A 444 9.71 -0.19 -26.68
C ASP A 444 8.64 -1.26 -27.04
N GLY A 445 7.37 -0.95 -26.76
CA GLY A 445 6.22 -1.82 -27.02
C GLY A 445 6.13 -3.07 -26.12
N LYS A 446 6.96 -3.17 -25.07
CA LYS A 446 6.98 -4.31 -24.14
C LYS A 446 6.74 -3.85 -22.71
N THR A 447 5.97 -4.62 -21.95
CA THR A 447 5.86 -4.44 -20.49
C THR A 447 7.19 -4.74 -19.82
N LYS A 448 7.73 -3.75 -19.10
CA LYS A 448 9.00 -3.85 -18.39
C LYS A 448 8.81 -4.33 -16.96
N PHE A 449 7.89 -3.69 -16.25
CA PHE A 449 7.50 -4.13 -14.91
C PHE A 449 6.05 -3.77 -14.60
N ALA A 450 5.48 -4.48 -13.64
CA ALA A 450 4.23 -4.13 -13.00
C ALA A 450 4.44 -4.05 -11.48
N ALA A 451 3.65 -3.20 -10.82
CA ALA A 451 3.65 -3.12 -9.38
C ALA A 451 2.23 -2.97 -8.84
N THR A 452 1.98 -3.54 -7.66
CA THR A 452 0.71 -3.45 -6.92
C THR A 452 0.93 -2.83 -5.55
N SER A 453 0.08 -1.88 -5.15
CA SER A 453 0.15 -1.20 -3.85
C SER A 453 -1.24 -0.74 -3.43
N ARG A 454 -1.50 -0.67 -2.11
CA ARG A 454 -2.69 -0.01 -1.57
C ARG A 454 -2.65 1.51 -1.77
N ALA A 455 -1.44 2.07 -1.77
CA ALA A 455 -1.21 3.51 -1.84
C ALA A 455 0.03 3.83 -2.67
N TYR A 456 -0.19 4.52 -3.79
CA TYR A 456 0.80 5.26 -4.54
C TYR A 456 0.58 6.75 -4.30
N VAL A 457 1.68 7.50 -4.28
CA VAL A 457 1.68 8.94 -4.52
C VAL A 457 1.96 9.15 -6.00
N LEU A 458 0.97 9.68 -6.71
CA LEU A 458 1.00 9.89 -8.16
C LEU A 458 1.48 11.32 -8.47
N GLY A 459 2.73 11.62 -8.14
CA GLY A 459 3.31 12.94 -8.36
C GLY A 459 3.63 13.23 -9.83
N ASP A 460 3.77 14.51 -10.18
CA ASP A 460 4.00 14.95 -11.56
C ASP A 460 5.27 14.36 -12.19
N SER A 461 6.36 14.29 -11.42
CA SER A 461 7.67 13.79 -11.89
C SER A 461 8.03 12.38 -11.41
N ILE A 462 7.43 11.93 -10.30
CA ILE A 462 7.77 10.66 -9.65
C ILE A 462 6.50 9.95 -9.16
N ILE A 463 6.49 8.64 -9.27
CA ILE A 463 5.51 7.77 -8.60
C ILE A 463 6.22 7.07 -7.46
N THR A 464 5.62 7.06 -6.27
CA THR A 464 6.20 6.41 -5.09
C THR A 464 5.17 5.56 -4.36
N ALA A 465 5.63 4.50 -3.68
CA ALA A 465 4.83 3.72 -2.74
C ALA A 465 5.71 3.23 -1.59
N ALA A 466 5.20 3.30 -0.36
CA ALA A 466 5.92 2.81 0.83
C ALA A 466 6.06 1.29 0.84
N ARG A 467 5.06 0.58 0.30
CA ARG A 467 5.06 -0.86 0.08
C ARG A 467 4.38 -1.18 -1.25
N ALA A 468 5.11 -1.78 -2.17
CA ALA A 468 4.59 -2.32 -3.42
C ALA A 468 5.09 -3.75 -3.65
N GLY A 469 4.18 -4.64 -4.07
CA GLY A 469 4.56 -5.89 -4.72
C GLY A 469 5.03 -5.57 -6.13
N VAL A 470 6.18 -6.10 -6.56
CA VAL A 470 6.79 -5.76 -7.86
C VAL A 470 7.13 -7.02 -8.64
N THR A 471 6.83 -6.98 -9.93
CA THR A 471 7.22 -7.99 -10.93
C THR A 471 7.94 -7.30 -12.07
N ILE A 472 9.23 -7.59 -12.24
CA ILE A 472 10.04 -7.19 -13.39
C ILE A 472 10.09 -8.36 -14.37
N TYR A 473 9.73 -8.12 -15.62
CA TYR A 473 9.68 -9.15 -16.65
C TYR A 473 11.06 -9.29 -17.34
N GLN A 474 11.64 -10.49 -17.31
CA GLN A 474 12.90 -10.79 -18.00
C GLN A 474 12.62 -11.24 -19.44
N ASP A 475 11.60 -12.09 -19.61
CA ASP A 475 11.08 -12.56 -20.90
C ASP A 475 9.56 -12.86 -20.75
N LYS A 476 8.97 -13.65 -21.65
CA LYS A 476 7.55 -14.03 -21.62
C LYS A 476 7.14 -14.85 -20.40
N ALA A 477 8.03 -15.70 -19.87
CA ALA A 477 7.72 -16.63 -18.78
C ALA A 477 8.47 -16.35 -17.48
N ASP A 478 9.61 -15.63 -17.56
CA ASP A 478 10.50 -15.42 -16.43
C ASP A 478 10.42 -14.00 -15.86
N SER A 479 10.52 -13.91 -14.55
CA SER A 479 10.41 -12.65 -13.82
C SER A 479 11.28 -12.61 -12.57
N LEU A 480 11.61 -11.38 -12.19
CA LEU A 480 12.17 -11.04 -10.89
C LEU A 480 11.05 -10.41 -10.05
N THR A 481 10.75 -11.00 -8.90
CA THR A 481 9.57 -10.63 -8.09
C THR A 481 9.93 -10.30 -6.65
N HIS A 482 9.13 -9.42 -6.03
CA HIS A 482 9.23 -9.11 -4.61
C HIS A 482 7.84 -8.78 -4.02
N PRO A 483 7.45 -9.31 -2.84
CA PRO A 483 6.11 -9.10 -2.28
C PRO A 483 5.88 -7.71 -1.66
N GLY A 484 6.93 -7.05 -1.16
CA GLY A 484 6.81 -5.68 -0.62
C GLY A 484 8.12 -4.90 -0.59
N VAL A 485 8.26 -3.87 -1.42
CA VAL A 485 9.42 -2.95 -1.48
C VAL A 485 8.94 -1.50 -1.48
N LYS A 486 9.78 -0.58 -1.01
CA LYS A 486 9.61 0.85 -1.27
C LYS A 486 9.87 1.08 -2.76
N LEU A 487 8.86 1.53 -3.49
CA LEU A 487 8.95 1.81 -4.92
C LEU A 487 9.13 3.31 -5.15
N LYS A 488 10.07 3.66 -6.03
CA LYS A 488 10.19 4.99 -6.62
C LYS A 488 10.46 4.85 -8.11
N TYR A 489 9.61 5.46 -8.93
CA TYR A 489 9.78 5.51 -10.37
C TYR A 489 9.85 6.98 -10.83
N SER A 490 10.98 7.35 -11.43
CA SER A 490 11.14 8.67 -12.07
C SER A 490 10.58 8.63 -13.49
N LYS A 491 9.59 9.47 -13.79
CA LYS A 491 8.93 9.49 -15.11
C LYS A 491 9.86 10.02 -16.19
N ARG A 492 10.54 11.15 -15.95
CA ARG A 492 11.46 11.78 -16.92
C ARG A 492 12.72 10.94 -17.17
N GLY A 493 13.33 10.42 -16.12
CA GLY A 493 14.52 9.57 -16.24
C GLY A 493 14.20 8.13 -16.62
N GLN A 494 12.95 7.71 -16.48
CA GLN A 494 12.49 6.33 -16.62
C GLN A 494 13.34 5.35 -15.81
N VAL A 495 13.61 5.71 -14.55
CA VAL A 495 14.42 4.93 -13.61
C VAL A 495 13.53 4.37 -12.52
N LEU A 496 13.52 3.04 -12.40
CA LEU A 496 12.94 2.31 -11.28
C LEU A 496 13.98 2.15 -10.17
N GLN A 497 13.61 2.51 -8.95
CA GLN A 497 14.37 2.25 -7.73
C GLN A 497 13.48 1.50 -6.74
N LEU A 498 13.99 0.39 -6.22
CA LEU A 498 13.31 -0.41 -5.22
C LEU A 498 14.23 -0.54 -4.01
N ASN A 499 13.74 -0.10 -2.86
CA ASN A 499 14.43 -0.19 -1.58
C ASN A 499 13.69 -1.15 -0.66
N ARG A 500 14.39 -1.65 0.37
CA ARG A 500 13.71 -2.34 1.49
C ARG A 500 12.63 -1.45 2.07
N GLU A 501 11.46 -2.04 2.32
CA GLU A 501 10.42 -1.38 3.09
C GLU A 501 10.73 -1.37 4.60
N ASP A 502 9.96 -0.63 5.38
CA ASP A 502 10.14 -0.58 6.84
C ASP A 502 9.33 -1.67 7.57
N GLY A 503 8.34 -2.25 6.90
CA GLY A 503 7.40 -3.20 7.48
C GLY A 503 7.76 -4.68 7.27
N LEU A 504 6.73 -5.48 7.00
CA LEU A 504 6.78 -6.94 7.06
C LEU A 504 7.88 -7.57 6.19
N TYR A 505 8.06 -7.06 4.97
CA TYR A 505 8.94 -7.64 3.95
C TYR A 505 10.33 -6.98 3.92
N LYS A 506 10.71 -6.21 4.96
CA LYS A 506 12.01 -5.52 5.04
C LYS A 506 13.23 -6.40 4.76
N THR A 507 13.19 -7.68 5.12
CA THR A 507 14.31 -8.63 4.98
C THR A 507 14.04 -9.73 3.96
N THR A 508 12.90 -9.67 3.28
CA THR A 508 12.52 -10.66 2.27
C THR A 508 13.44 -10.50 1.05
N PRO A 509 13.95 -11.60 0.46
CA PRO A 509 14.71 -11.53 -0.78
C PRO A 509 13.80 -11.38 -2.01
N TYR A 510 14.36 -10.87 -3.10
CA TYR A 510 13.76 -11.01 -4.42
C TYR A 510 13.80 -12.48 -4.86
N TYR A 511 12.80 -12.92 -5.61
CA TYR A 511 12.79 -14.23 -6.24
C TYR A 511 12.98 -14.08 -7.76
N ASP A 512 14.04 -14.70 -8.27
CA ASP A 512 14.38 -14.75 -9.71
C ASP A 512 14.03 -16.13 -10.28
N SER A 513 13.04 -16.19 -11.16
CA SER A 513 12.59 -17.45 -11.75
C SER A 513 13.55 -18.01 -12.80
N TYR A 514 14.30 -17.18 -13.53
CA TYR A 514 15.20 -17.65 -14.59
C TYR A 514 16.43 -18.34 -13.99
N HIS A 515 17.05 -17.67 -13.01
CA HIS A 515 18.21 -18.19 -12.30
C HIS A 515 17.82 -19.22 -11.23
N GLN A 516 16.55 -19.24 -10.81
CA GLN A 516 16.04 -20.02 -9.67
C GLN A 516 16.79 -19.71 -8.37
N MET A 517 16.96 -18.41 -8.11
CA MET A 517 17.72 -17.84 -7.00
C MET A 517 16.86 -16.85 -6.19
N GLU A 518 17.12 -16.80 -4.89
CA GLU A 518 16.72 -15.71 -4.01
C GLU A 518 17.86 -14.70 -3.89
N ILE A 519 17.54 -13.41 -4.07
CA ILE A 519 18.51 -12.31 -4.07
C ILE A 519 18.18 -11.35 -2.92
N ALA A 520 19.00 -11.33 -1.88
CA ALA A 520 18.84 -10.41 -0.75
C ALA A 520 19.80 -9.23 -0.85
N THR A 521 19.27 -8.06 -1.22
CA THR A 521 19.99 -6.79 -1.34
C THR A 521 19.20 -5.66 -0.66
N GLU A 522 19.70 -4.43 -0.69
CA GLU A 522 19.03 -3.25 -0.11
C GLU A 522 18.41 -2.33 -1.16
N LEU A 523 19.05 -2.24 -2.32
CA LEU A 523 18.63 -1.41 -3.43
C LEU A 523 18.74 -2.18 -4.74
N LEU A 524 17.66 -2.12 -5.52
CA LEU A 524 17.64 -2.41 -6.95
C LEU A 524 17.46 -1.10 -7.71
N THR A 525 18.30 -0.83 -8.71
CA THR A 525 18.15 0.33 -9.60
C THR A 525 18.16 -0.11 -11.06
N TRP A 526 17.18 0.36 -11.82
CA TRP A 526 17.03 0.03 -13.23
C TRP A 526 16.56 1.22 -14.06
N PRO A 527 17.42 1.80 -14.92
CA PRO A 527 16.98 2.63 -16.04
C PRO A 527 16.33 1.73 -17.09
N ILE A 528 15.00 1.81 -17.26
CA ILE A 528 14.22 0.79 -17.99
C ILE A 528 14.54 0.69 -19.49
N ARG A 529 15.21 1.70 -20.05
CA ARG A 529 15.71 1.72 -21.43
C ARG A 529 17.06 1.01 -21.60
N THR A 530 17.68 0.59 -20.50
CA THR A 530 18.91 -0.19 -20.51
C THR A 530 18.62 -1.63 -20.11
N PRO A 531 19.39 -2.61 -20.61
CA PRO A 531 19.21 -4.01 -20.21
C PRO A 531 19.80 -4.32 -18.82
N LEU A 532 20.35 -3.34 -18.11
CA LEU A 532 21.13 -3.57 -16.91
C LEU A 532 20.34 -3.21 -15.65
N ILE A 533 20.11 -4.20 -14.79
CA ILE A 533 19.51 -4.05 -13.47
C ILE A 533 20.61 -4.22 -12.43
N ASP A 534 20.86 -3.19 -11.63
CA ASP A 534 21.91 -3.20 -10.61
C ASP A 534 21.35 -3.47 -9.22
N PHE A 535 22.05 -4.33 -8.46
CA PHE A 535 21.76 -4.67 -7.08
C PHE A 535 22.90 -4.22 -6.17
N SER A 536 22.55 -3.62 -5.02
CA SER A 536 23.53 -3.06 -4.09
C SER A 536 23.10 -3.14 -2.62
N MET A 537 24.10 -3.08 -1.74
CA MET A 537 23.97 -2.83 -0.31
C MET A 537 24.22 -1.33 -0.04
N LEU A 538 23.34 -0.67 0.71
CA LEU A 538 23.45 0.74 1.05
C LEU A 538 24.20 0.93 2.37
N THR A 539 23.90 0.07 3.34
CA THR A 539 24.39 0.10 4.71
C THR A 539 25.72 -0.64 4.83
N ALA A 540 26.68 -0.05 5.54
CA ALA A 540 27.96 -0.66 5.92
C ALA A 540 28.54 -1.56 4.80
N LYS A 541 28.82 -0.97 3.63
CA LYS A 541 29.20 -1.64 2.37
C LYS A 541 30.40 -2.60 2.48
N ASN A 542 31.19 -2.46 3.53
CA ASN A 542 32.37 -3.27 3.81
C ASN A 542 32.11 -4.41 4.82
N GLN A 543 30.89 -4.51 5.36
CA GLN A 543 30.52 -5.49 6.39
C GLN A 543 29.26 -6.29 6.03
N VAL A 544 28.28 -5.67 5.37
CA VAL A 544 27.03 -6.35 5.01
C VAL A 544 27.13 -6.90 3.60
N THR A 545 27.04 -8.23 3.48
CA THR A 545 27.06 -8.91 2.20
C THR A 545 25.68 -8.95 1.56
N ALA A 546 25.59 -8.72 0.25
CA ALA A 546 24.45 -9.21 -0.53
C ALA A 546 24.50 -10.75 -0.59
N SER A 547 23.35 -11.41 -0.59
CA SER A 547 23.30 -12.87 -0.69
C SER A 547 22.47 -13.36 -1.86
N PHE A 548 22.99 -14.37 -2.53
CA PHE A 548 22.36 -15.05 -3.65
C PHE A 548 22.24 -16.52 -3.25
N GLU A 549 21.03 -16.98 -2.96
CA GLU A 549 20.78 -18.33 -2.44
C GLU A 549 19.92 -19.13 -3.41
N SER A 550 20.21 -20.42 -3.60
CA SER A 550 19.39 -21.29 -4.43
C SER A 550 17.96 -21.39 -3.88
N LYS A 551 16.98 -21.50 -4.78
CA LYS A 551 15.61 -21.88 -4.42
C LYS A 551 15.53 -23.20 -3.66
N GLU A 552 16.45 -24.12 -3.92
CA GLU A 552 16.52 -25.44 -3.29
C GLU A 552 17.49 -25.46 -2.09
N PHE A 553 17.98 -24.29 -1.65
CA PHE A 553 18.82 -24.15 -0.46
C PHE A 553 18.07 -24.58 0.80
N TYR A 554 18.73 -25.39 1.63
CA TYR A 554 18.20 -25.78 2.94
C TYR A 554 19.33 -25.97 3.96
N THR A 555 19.05 -25.59 5.22
CA THR A 555 19.84 -26.03 6.37
C THR A 555 18.91 -26.37 7.52
N ASN A 556 19.24 -27.41 8.29
CA ASN A 556 18.48 -27.75 9.48
C ASN A 556 18.53 -26.61 10.51
N THR A 557 19.65 -25.89 10.63
CA THR A 557 19.77 -24.74 11.52
C THR A 557 18.73 -23.66 11.21
N ARG A 558 18.59 -23.23 9.95
CA ARG A 558 17.59 -22.22 9.56
C ARG A 558 16.17 -22.72 9.81
N TYR A 559 15.91 -24.01 9.55
CA TYR A 559 14.62 -24.62 9.85
C TYR A 559 14.28 -24.55 11.34
N GLN A 560 15.18 -24.99 12.22
CA GLN A 560 14.97 -24.96 13.68
C GLN A 560 14.90 -23.53 14.25
N GLN A 561 15.52 -22.55 13.60
CA GLN A 561 15.47 -21.13 14.00
C GLN A 561 14.11 -20.47 13.78
N ILE A 562 13.21 -21.08 13.00
CA ILE A 562 11.84 -20.61 12.84
C ILE A 562 11.11 -20.87 14.17
N LYS A 563 11.13 -19.84 15.04
CA LYS A 563 10.68 -19.93 16.43
C LYS A 563 9.28 -20.54 16.52
N ALA A 564 9.16 -21.61 17.31
CA ALA A 564 7.88 -22.22 17.61
C ALA A 564 7.00 -21.23 18.40
N ILE A 565 5.77 -21.03 17.94
CA ILE A 565 4.73 -20.37 18.72
C ILE A 565 3.91 -21.51 19.33
N ASN A 566 3.75 -21.52 20.67
CA ASN A 566 3.00 -22.55 21.40
C ASN A 566 3.45 -24.00 21.14
N LYS A 567 4.77 -24.26 21.12
CA LYS A 567 5.36 -25.60 20.88
C LYS A 567 5.04 -26.22 19.50
N LEU A 568 4.41 -25.48 18.59
CA LEU A 568 4.17 -25.90 17.21
C LEU A 568 5.15 -25.18 16.28
N HIS A 569 5.80 -25.95 15.41
CA HIS A 569 6.67 -25.38 14.38
C HIS A 569 5.80 -24.72 13.29
N PRO A 570 5.89 -23.40 13.03
CA PRO A 570 5.01 -22.68 12.11
C PRO A 570 4.94 -23.30 10.71
N LEU A 571 6.09 -23.66 10.12
CA LEU A 571 6.10 -24.34 8.82
C LEU A 571 5.37 -25.68 8.82
N GLN A 572 5.55 -26.51 9.86
CA GLN A 572 4.87 -27.80 9.93
C GLN A 572 3.37 -27.62 10.09
N MET A 573 2.95 -26.59 10.83
CA MET A 573 1.54 -26.23 11.00
C MET A 573 0.89 -25.90 9.66
N VAL A 574 1.45 -24.94 8.91
CA VAL A 574 0.85 -24.48 7.65
C VAL A 574 0.93 -25.55 6.54
N VAL A 575 2.07 -26.23 6.39
CA VAL A 575 2.22 -27.31 5.39
C VAL A 575 1.38 -28.53 5.78
N GLY A 576 1.30 -28.86 7.07
CA GLY A 576 0.47 -29.95 7.56
C GLY A 576 -1.02 -29.70 7.31
N TYR A 577 -1.48 -28.47 7.59
CA TYR A 577 -2.85 -28.05 7.30
C TYR A 577 -3.18 -28.20 5.81
N SER A 578 -2.30 -27.72 4.92
CA SER A 578 -2.46 -27.89 3.47
C SER A 578 -2.62 -29.37 3.08
N GLN A 579 -1.75 -30.24 3.60
CA GLN A 579 -1.76 -31.69 3.29
C GLN A 579 -3.02 -32.40 3.78
N THR A 580 -3.55 -32.05 4.96
CA THR A 580 -4.78 -32.67 5.49
C THR A 580 -6.05 -32.18 4.78
N HIS A 581 -5.96 -31.10 4.00
CA HIS A 581 -7.07 -30.50 3.26
C HIS A 581 -6.87 -30.61 1.73
N GLY A 582 -6.38 -31.78 1.28
CA GLY A 582 -6.25 -32.07 -0.16
C GLY A 582 -5.20 -31.23 -0.88
N ASP A 583 -4.09 -30.91 -0.21
CA ASP A 583 -3.02 -30.04 -0.73
C ASP A 583 -3.50 -28.64 -1.11
N ALA A 584 -4.45 -28.09 -0.33
CA ALA A 584 -4.97 -26.74 -0.50
C ALA A 584 -3.82 -25.71 -0.50
N LYS A 585 -3.76 -24.89 -1.57
CA LYS A 585 -2.73 -23.85 -1.72
C LYS A 585 -3.09 -22.55 -1.01
N THR A 586 -4.39 -22.29 -0.86
CA THR A 586 -4.91 -21.03 -0.32
C THR A 586 -5.97 -21.36 0.73
N PHE A 587 -5.91 -20.66 1.86
CA PHE A 587 -6.79 -20.82 3.02
C PHE A 587 -6.70 -19.57 3.90
N THR A 588 -7.61 -19.41 4.87
CA THR A 588 -7.60 -18.25 5.76
C THR A 588 -7.04 -18.57 7.15
N VAL A 589 -6.57 -17.54 7.86
CA VAL A 589 -6.15 -17.65 9.27
C VAL A 589 -7.27 -18.21 10.15
N ALA A 590 -8.51 -17.78 9.93
CA ALA A 590 -9.68 -18.22 10.69
C ALA A 590 -9.96 -19.73 10.52
N GLN A 591 -9.89 -20.23 9.28
CA GLN A 591 -10.06 -21.67 9.00
C GLN A 591 -8.98 -22.50 9.71
N MET A 592 -7.71 -22.12 9.58
CA MET A 592 -6.61 -22.80 10.27
C MET A 592 -6.76 -22.78 11.79
N ALA A 593 -7.15 -21.64 12.36
CA ALA A 593 -7.31 -21.49 13.79
C ALA A 593 -8.42 -22.39 14.35
N ALA A 594 -9.56 -22.46 13.66
CA ALA A 594 -10.69 -23.31 14.03
C ALA A 594 -10.31 -24.80 14.01
N ASP A 595 -9.71 -25.27 12.91
CA ASP A 595 -9.40 -26.70 12.72
C ASP A 595 -8.27 -27.18 13.65
N LEU A 596 -7.23 -26.35 13.81
CA LEU A 596 -6.09 -26.68 14.67
C LEU A 596 -6.36 -26.41 16.16
N LYS A 597 -7.51 -25.79 16.49
CA LYS A 597 -7.87 -25.36 17.84
C LYS A 597 -6.80 -24.45 18.47
N VAL A 598 -6.26 -23.54 17.67
CA VAL A 598 -5.26 -22.55 18.08
C VAL A 598 -5.87 -21.16 17.99
N LYS A 599 -5.54 -20.26 18.93
CA LYS A 599 -6.01 -18.87 18.87
C LYS A 599 -5.58 -18.19 17.56
N GLU A 600 -6.50 -17.51 16.89
CA GLU A 600 -6.24 -16.81 15.62
C GLU A 600 -5.02 -15.88 15.69
N ALA A 601 -4.87 -15.11 16.77
CA ALA A 601 -3.73 -14.21 16.95
C ALA A 601 -2.37 -14.93 16.86
N ASN A 602 -2.29 -16.17 17.34
CA ASN A 602 -1.07 -16.97 17.28
C ASN A 602 -0.82 -17.50 15.86
N VAL A 603 -1.87 -17.91 15.16
CA VAL A 603 -1.79 -18.32 13.74
C VAL A 603 -1.38 -17.13 12.88
N ARG A 604 -1.98 -15.95 13.09
CA ARG A 604 -1.62 -14.71 12.39
C ARG A 604 -0.17 -14.32 12.62
N SER A 605 0.31 -14.38 13.86
CA SER A 605 1.73 -14.12 14.18
C SER A 605 2.66 -15.12 13.48
N ALA A 606 2.33 -16.41 13.48
CA ALA A 606 3.08 -17.45 12.80
C ALA A 606 3.14 -17.22 11.28
N VAL A 607 2.00 -16.98 10.65
CA VAL A 607 1.86 -16.70 9.21
C VAL A 607 2.62 -15.45 8.81
N SER A 608 2.51 -14.37 9.60
CA SER A 608 3.27 -13.14 9.36
C SER A 608 4.78 -13.40 9.38
N GLY A 609 5.28 -14.13 10.37
CA GLY A 609 6.68 -14.53 10.44
C GLY A 609 7.12 -15.35 9.21
N LEU A 610 6.29 -16.29 8.75
CA LEU A 610 6.54 -17.09 7.56
C LEU A 610 6.49 -16.28 6.26
N ALA A 611 5.63 -15.27 6.18
CA ALA A 611 5.51 -14.39 5.03
C ALA A 611 6.77 -13.54 4.85
N ARG A 612 7.29 -12.98 5.95
CA ARG A 612 8.58 -12.25 5.98
C ARG A 612 9.74 -13.09 5.44
N ASP A 613 9.77 -14.38 5.76
CA ASP A 613 10.84 -15.29 5.33
C ASP A 613 10.60 -15.94 3.93
N GLY A 614 9.49 -15.57 3.26
CA GLY A 614 9.16 -16.03 1.90
C GLY A 614 8.58 -17.45 1.83
N TYR A 615 8.02 -17.97 2.92
CA TYR A 615 7.41 -19.30 2.96
C TYR A 615 5.92 -19.30 2.58
N VAL A 616 5.23 -18.19 2.81
CA VAL A 616 3.83 -17.97 2.43
C VAL A 616 3.68 -16.57 1.85
N ALA A 617 2.66 -16.35 1.01
CA ALA A 617 2.13 -15.02 0.76
C ALA A 617 0.94 -14.80 1.70
N TRP A 618 0.80 -13.60 2.25
CA TRP A 618 -0.25 -13.28 3.20
C TRP A 618 -0.89 -11.93 2.88
N ASN A 619 -2.22 -11.93 2.74
CA ASN A 619 -3.03 -10.73 2.64
C ASN A 619 -3.57 -10.36 4.01
N ALA A 620 -3.01 -9.29 4.60
CA ALA A 620 -3.37 -8.87 5.95
C ALA A 620 -4.81 -8.32 6.09
N SER A 621 -5.50 -7.93 5.01
CA SER A 621 -6.89 -7.45 5.12
C SER A 621 -7.92 -8.56 5.03
N THR A 622 -7.66 -9.59 4.22
CA THR A 622 -8.57 -10.74 4.07
C THR A 622 -8.16 -11.93 4.92
N ASP A 623 -7.01 -11.86 5.59
CA ASP A 623 -6.38 -12.96 6.31
C ASP A 623 -6.15 -14.22 5.44
N GLU A 624 -6.08 -14.03 4.12
CA GLU A 624 -5.80 -15.08 3.16
C GLU A 624 -4.30 -15.42 3.15
N VAL A 625 -4.00 -16.70 3.22
CA VAL A 625 -2.65 -17.27 3.22
C VAL A 625 -2.51 -18.15 1.98
N THR A 626 -1.48 -17.89 1.18
CA THR A 626 -1.11 -18.73 0.04
C THR A 626 0.23 -19.40 0.32
N LEU A 627 0.27 -20.72 0.26
CA LEU A 627 1.46 -21.52 0.52
C LEU A 627 2.46 -21.42 -0.65
N LEU A 628 3.70 -21.01 -0.37
CA LEU A 628 4.75 -20.94 -1.39
C LEU A 628 5.55 -22.25 -1.46
N PRO A 629 6.12 -22.61 -2.63
CA PRO A 629 6.87 -23.85 -2.81
C PRO A 629 8.01 -24.06 -1.79
N LYS A 630 8.62 -22.95 -1.32
CA LYS A 630 9.70 -22.95 -0.32
C LYS A 630 9.28 -23.60 1.00
N ALA A 631 8.04 -23.42 1.44
CA ALA A 631 7.55 -24.01 2.69
C ALA A 631 7.55 -25.54 2.61
N THR A 632 6.97 -26.09 1.53
CA THR A 632 6.94 -27.53 1.29
C THR A 632 8.34 -28.10 1.09
N HIS A 633 9.23 -27.36 0.42
CA HIS A 633 10.65 -27.72 0.31
C HIS A 633 11.29 -27.93 1.69
N TYR A 634 11.24 -26.93 2.56
CA TYR A 634 11.87 -26.99 3.88
C TYR A 634 11.29 -28.11 4.75
N VAL A 635 9.97 -28.29 4.75
CA VAL A 635 9.33 -29.38 5.52
C VAL A 635 9.73 -30.75 4.99
N ARG A 636 9.75 -30.97 3.67
CA ARG A 636 10.14 -32.27 3.10
C ARG A 636 11.63 -32.55 3.29
N SER A 637 12.50 -31.55 3.16
CA SER A 637 13.95 -31.66 3.38
C SER A 637 14.28 -31.99 4.84
N SER A 638 13.61 -31.33 5.80
CA SER A 638 13.75 -31.63 7.24
C SER A 638 13.39 -33.08 7.59
N ARG A 639 12.40 -33.65 6.89
CA ARG A 639 11.96 -35.05 7.04
C ARG A 639 12.79 -36.05 6.22
N GLY A 640 13.80 -35.59 5.48
CA GLY A 640 14.61 -36.43 4.59
C GLY A 640 13.86 -36.98 3.38
N LYS A 641 12.69 -36.42 3.04
CA LYS A 641 11.85 -36.85 1.91
C LYS A 641 12.18 -36.17 0.58
N LYS A 642 13.01 -35.13 0.59
CA LYS A 642 13.43 -34.38 -0.60
C LYS A 642 14.92 -34.06 -0.47
N ASP A 643 15.64 -34.16 -1.58
CA ASP A 643 17.03 -33.69 -1.68
C ASP A 643 17.06 -32.15 -1.76
N TYR A 644 18.20 -31.55 -1.43
CA TYR A 644 18.39 -30.11 -1.36
C TYR A 644 19.84 -29.73 -1.61
N ASP A 645 20.13 -28.45 -1.75
CA ASP A 645 21.50 -27.96 -1.93
C ASP A 645 21.94 -27.00 -0.80
N HIS A 646 23.22 -26.63 -0.84
CA HIS A 646 23.85 -25.66 0.06
C HIS A 646 24.39 -24.43 -0.69
N ILE A 647 23.85 -24.15 -1.88
CA ILE A 647 24.35 -23.07 -2.73
C ILE A 647 23.88 -21.73 -2.17
N ALA A 648 24.81 -21.07 -1.48
CA ALA A 648 24.66 -19.71 -0.98
C ALA A 648 25.93 -18.91 -1.30
N ILE A 649 25.81 -17.92 -2.18
CA ILE A 649 26.90 -17.05 -2.60
C ILE A 649 26.77 -15.73 -1.85
N LYS A 650 27.84 -15.31 -1.17
CA LYS A 650 27.91 -14.03 -0.48
C LYS A 650 28.78 -13.07 -1.31
N SER A 651 28.28 -11.85 -1.47
CA SER A 651 28.91 -10.78 -2.24
C SER A 651 29.24 -9.61 -1.33
N LEU A 652 30.52 -9.31 -1.19
CA LEU A 652 31.03 -8.14 -0.50
C LEU A 652 31.76 -7.23 -1.49
N SER A 653 31.08 -6.19 -1.97
CA SER A 653 31.59 -5.29 -3.01
C SER A 653 31.59 -3.84 -2.54
N PRO A 654 32.67 -3.37 -1.88
CA PRO A 654 32.83 -1.98 -1.44
C PRO A 654 32.62 -0.94 -2.54
N GLY A 655 32.95 -1.31 -3.79
CA GLY A 655 32.79 -0.49 -4.99
C GLY A 655 31.34 -0.21 -5.41
N GLY A 656 30.35 -0.73 -4.69
CA GLY A 656 28.97 -0.24 -4.69
C GLY A 656 27.95 -1.08 -5.47
N LYS A 657 28.38 -1.90 -6.44
CA LYS A 657 27.49 -2.84 -7.16
C LYS A 657 27.84 -4.27 -6.76
N ASN A 658 26.92 -4.94 -6.06
CA ASN A 658 27.06 -6.33 -5.65
C ASN A 658 26.76 -7.27 -6.81
N ALA A 659 25.70 -6.98 -7.59
CA ALA A 659 25.42 -7.71 -8.81
C ALA A 659 24.79 -6.82 -9.89
N THR A 660 24.87 -7.28 -11.13
CA THR A 660 24.16 -6.71 -12.27
C THR A 660 23.50 -7.84 -13.04
N LEU A 661 22.18 -7.78 -13.22
CA LEU A 661 21.45 -8.64 -14.16
C LEU A 661 21.44 -7.95 -15.53
N ASP A 662 21.95 -8.64 -16.53
CA ASP A 662 21.90 -8.20 -17.93
C ASP A 662 20.77 -8.92 -18.66
N LEU A 663 19.70 -8.20 -19.01
CA LEU A 663 18.50 -8.74 -19.66
C LEU A 663 18.74 -9.17 -21.12
N ASN A 664 19.87 -8.82 -21.74
CA ASN A 664 20.20 -9.31 -23.08
C ASN A 664 20.73 -10.76 -23.04
N SER A 665 21.63 -11.03 -22.09
CA SER A 665 22.23 -12.35 -21.88
C SER A 665 21.46 -13.20 -20.87
N ASN A 666 20.63 -12.57 -20.04
CA ASN A 666 20.08 -13.09 -18.79
C ASN A 666 21.16 -13.64 -17.86
N ASP A 667 22.35 -13.04 -17.87
CA ASP A 667 23.40 -13.38 -16.93
C ASP A 667 23.32 -12.48 -15.70
N LEU A 668 23.34 -13.09 -14.51
CA LEU A 668 23.48 -12.39 -13.24
C LEU A 668 24.95 -12.35 -12.82
N ILE A 669 25.59 -11.21 -13.06
CA ILE A 669 27.02 -10.97 -12.77
C ILE A 669 27.15 -10.56 -11.31
N VAL A 670 27.75 -11.41 -10.48
CA VAL A 670 27.94 -11.18 -9.04
C VAL A 670 29.40 -10.87 -8.76
N ARG A 671 29.66 -9.78 -8.03
CA ARG A 671 31.01 -9.25 -7.71
C ARG A 671 31.29 -9.36 -6.22
N GLY A 672 32.57 -9.35 -5.84
CA GLY A 672 32.97 -9.44 -4.44
C GLY A 672 32.74 -10.82 -3.81
N VAL A 673 32.84 -11.88 -4.61
CA VAL A 673 32.71 -13.27 -4.15
C VAL A 673 34.09 -13.80 -3.76
N ASP A 674 34.34 -13.95 -2.45
CA ASP A 674 35.57 -14.58 -1.95
C ASP A 674 35.56 -16.10 -2.17
N ARG A 675 34.44 -16.74 -1.84
CA ARG A 675 34.26 -18.20 -1.89
C ARG A 675 32.79 -18.57 -1.90
N PHE A 676 32.45 -19.69 -2.53
CA PHE A 676 31.17 -20.38 -2.33
C PHE A 676 31.35 -21.91 -2.28
N ASN A 677 30.46 -22.59 -1.55
CA ASN A 677 30.54 -24.03 -1.27
C ASN A 677 29.36 -24.77 -1.91
N PHE A 678 29.54 -26.07 -2.15
CA PHE A 678 28.46 -26.96 -2.61
C PHE A 678 27.95 -27.93 -1.54
N SER A 679 28.70 -28.12 -0.45
CA SER A 679 28.33 -28.96 0.69
C SER A 679 28.64 -28.28 2.03
N ASP A 680 27.94 -28.70 3.09
CA ASP A 680 28.16 -28.30 4.48
C ASP A 680 29.02 -29.30 5.29
N ASP A 681 29.50 -30.36 4.64
CA ASP A 681 30.15 -31.50 5.25
C ASP A 681 31.69 -31.38 5.34
N SER A 682 32.33 -32.41 5.92
CA SER A 682 33.79 -32.49 6.02
C SER A 682 34.51 -32.68 4.67
N ILE A 683 33.78 -32.88 3.57
CA ILE A 683 34.31 -33.03 2.20
C ILE A 683 33.95 -31.76 1.42
N THR A 684 34.46 -30.61 1.86
CA THR A 684 34.06 -29.34 1.25
C THR A 684 34.61 -29.22 -0.17
N VAL A 685 33.72 -29.35 -1.17
CA VAL A 685 33.99 -28.85 -2.53
C VAL A 685 33.61 -27.37 -2.55
N TYR A 686 34.57 -26.52 -2.90
CA TYR A 686 34.35 -25.08 -2.94
C TYR A 686 35.11 -24.42 -4.08
N VAL A 687 34.62 -23.24 -4.46
CA VAL A 687 35.19 -22.41 -5.50
C VAL A 687 35.69 -21.11 -4.89
N LYS A 688 36.86 -20.66 -5.35
CA LYS A 688 37.44 -19.34 -5.08
C LYS A 688 37.69 -18.63 -6.41
N PRO A 689 36.83 -17.69 -6.80
CA PRO A 689 37.02 -16.93 -8.03
C PRO A 689 38.28 -16.06 -7.96
N ASP A 690 39.06 -16.00 -9.04
CA ASP A 690 40.30 -15.19 -9.08
C ASP A 690 40.03 -13.67 -9.14
N SER A 691 39.02 -13.30 -9.91
CA SER A 691 38.56 -11.92 -10.13
C SER A 691 37.50 -11.48 -9.13
N SER A 692 37.24 -12.29 -8.09
CA SER A 692 36.13 -12.13 -7.14
C SER A 692 34.76 -11.94 -7.84
N THR A 693 34.63 -12.42 -9.08
CA THR A 693 33.45 -12.23 -9.93
C THR A 693 33.03 -13.56 -10.49
N ILE A 694 31.72 -13.81 -10.47
CA ILE A 694 31.09 -14.97 -11.09
C ILE A 694 29.90 -14.53 -11.91
N ARG A 695 29.44 -15.40 -12.79
CA ARG A 695 28.27 -15.18 -13.64
C ARG A 695 27.31 -16.34 -13.44
N ILE A 696 26.20 -16.06 -12.77
CA ILE A 696 25.12 -17.03 -12.59
C ILE A 696 24.28 -17.00 -13.86
N GLN A 697 24.02 -18.18 -14.41
CA GLN A 697 23.24 -18.42 -15.62
C GLN A 697 21.94 -19.15 -15.26
N LYS A 698 21.15 -19.49 -16.28
CA LYS A 698 19.89 -20.25 -16.13
C LYS A 698 20.06 -21.45 -15.20
N ASN A 699 19.05 -21.69 -14.37
CA ASN A 699 18.98 -22.86 -13.49
C ASN A 699 20.22 -23.01 -12.58
N ARG A 700 20.69 -21.90 -11.98
CA ARG A 700 21.85 -21.86 -11.06
C ARG A 700 23.18 -22.31 -11.67
N GLY A 701 23.28 -22.41 -13.00
CA GLY A 701 24.58 -22.61 -13.64
C GLY A 701 25.52 -21.47 -13.25
N VAL A 702 26.81 -21.74 -13.07
CA VAL A 702 27.77 -20.69 -12.69
C VAL A 702 29.00 -20.77 -13.58
N LEU A 703 29.29 -19.69 -14.29
CA LEU A 703 30.54 -19.49 -15.01
C LEU A 703 31.51 -18.68 -14.16
N PHE A 704 32.73 -19.18 -14.01
CA PHE A 704 33.77 -18.54 -13.20
C PHE A 704 35.18 -18.91 -13.66
N ASN A 705 36.14 -18.09 -13.25
CA ASN A 705 37.57 -18.37 -13.36
C ASN A 705 38.15 -18.51 -11.95
N GLY A 706 39.27 -19.21 -11.81
CA GLY A 706 40.01 -19.29 -10.55
C GLY A 706 40.23 -20.71 -10.07
N THR A 707 39.97 -20.95 -8.78
CA THR A 707 40.38 -22.17 -8.09
C THR A 707 39.17 -22.99 -7.63
N VAL A 708 39.12 -24.26 -8.00
CA VAL A 708 38.22 -25.27 -7.45
C VAL A 708 39.00 -26.17 -6.51
N VAL A 709 38.53 -26.32 -5.28
CA VAL A 709 39.12 -27.25 -4.31
C VAL A 709 38.14 -28.37 -4.06
N ALA A 710 38.59 -29.59 -4.29
CA ALA A 710 37.84 -30.82 -4.01
C ALA A 710 38.71 -31.76 -3.18
N SER A 711 38.48 -31.76 -1.86
CA SER A 711 39.27 -32.57 -0.92
C SER A 711 40.78 -32.25 -1.00
N ALA A 712 41.61 -33.19 -1.44
CA ALA A 712 43.06 -33.02 -1.59
C ALA A 712 43.46 -32.37 -2.93
N PHE A 713 42.54 -32.25 -3.88
CA PHE A 713 42.82 -31.75 -5.22
C PHE A 713 42.46 -30.27 -5.33
N ILE A 714 43.34 -29.50 -5.97
CA ILE A 714 43.13 -28.11 -6.32
C ILE A 714 43.25 -28.00 -7.84
N PHE A 715 42.19 -27.54 -8.49
CA PHE A 715 42.18 -27.22 -9.92
C PHE A 715 42.22 -25.71 -10.06
N LYS A 716 43.20 -25.18 -10.79
CA LYS A 716 43.25 -23.76 -11.16
C LYS A 716 43.09 -23.62 -12.66
N GLY A 717 42.28 -22.67 -13.09
CA GLY A 717 42.05 -22.47 -14.51
C GLY A 717 40.98 -21.43 -14.80
N LYS A 718 40.48 -21.48 -16.04
CA LYS A 718 39.58 -20.49 -16.62
C LYS A 718 38.41 -21.19 -17.33
N GLU A 719 37.33 -20.43 -17.53
CA GLU A 719 36.11 -20.87 -18.21
C GLU A 719 35.49 -22.09 -17.54
N PHE A 720 35.57 -22.18 -16.21
CA PHE A 720 34.94 -23.25 -15.47
C PHE A 720 33.44 -23.02 -15.37
N LYS A 721 32.66 -24.08 -15.64
CA LYS A 721 31.20 -24.03 -15.66
C LYS A 721 30.61 -25.05 -14.72
N PHE A 722 29.91 -24.58 -13.70
CA PHE A 722 29.07 -25.43 -12.85
C PHE A 722 27.73 -25.71 -13.54
N ASP A 723 27.37 -26.99 -13.62
CA ASP A 723 26.08 -27.48 -14.09
C ASP A 723 25.26 -28.01 -12.90
N TYR A 724 24.09 -27.41 -12.67
CA TYR A 724 23.27 -27.75 -11.51
C TYR A 724 22.57 -29.11 -11.65
N ASP A 725 22.07 -29.45 -12.85
CA ASP A 725 21.28 -30.66 -13.05
C ASP A 725 22.16 -31.90 -12.93
N GLY A 726 23.31 -31.89 -13.60
CA GLY A 726 24.34 -32.94 -13.50
C GLY A 726 25.20 -32.86 -12.25
N PHE A 727 25.13 -31.77 -11.49
CA PHE A 727 25.89 -31.53 -10.26
C PHE A 727 27.42 -31.75 -10.40
N PHE A 728 27.98 -31.20 -11.49
CA PHE A 728 29.40 -31.27 -11.81
C PHE A 728 29.94 -29.89 -12.23
N ILE A 729 31.26 -29.75 -12.23
CA ILE A 729 31.97 -28.60 -12.78
C ILE A 729 32.72 -29.07 -14.03
N ASP A 730 32.39 -28.46 -15.16
CA ASP A 730 33.15 -28.58 -16.40
C ASP A 730 34.39 -27.71 -16.29
N LEU A 731 35.56 -28.34 -16.23
CA LEU A 731 36.85 -27.69 -16.11
C LEU A 731 37.44 -27.55 -17.52
N VAL A 732 36.93 -26.58 -18.28
CA VAL A 732 37.21 -26.41 -19.72
C VAL A 732 38.68 -26.12 -19.99
N LYS A 733 39.30 -25.21 -19.22
CA LYS A 733 40.72 -24.86 -19.32
C LYS A 733 41.38 -24.90 -17.96
N ILE A 734 42.00 -26.02 -17.63
CA ILE A 734 42.80 -26.21 -16.42
C ILE A 734 44.23 -25.75 -16.72
N ASP A 735 44.72 -24.79 -15.95
CA ASP A 735 46.10 -24.30 -15.98
C ASP A 735 47.02 -25.19 -15.12
N SER A 736 46.53 -25.63 -13.96
CA SER A 736 47.29 -26.52 -13.06
C SER A 736 46.38 -27.40 -12.20
N ILE A 737 46.76 -28.65 -12.00
CA ILE A 737 46.16 -29.55 -11.00
C ILE A 737 47.20 -29.81 -9.90
N ILE A 738 46.85 -29.48 -8.65
CA ILE A 738 47.73 -29.68 -7.49
C ILE A 738 47.10 -30.74 -6.59
N VAL A 739 47.89 -31.74 -6.21
CA VAL A 739 47.49 -32.77 -5.25
C VAL A 739 48.22 -32.53 -3.94
N LYS A 740 47.46 -32.29 -2.86
CA LYS A 740 48.03 -32.03 -1.54
C LYS A 740 48.62 -33.29 -0.91
N GLY A 741 49.85 -33.20 -0.42
CA GLY A 741 50.54 -34.25 0.32
C GLY A 741 49.85 -34.61 1.65
N LYS A 742 50.24 -35.74 2.27
CA LYS A 742 49.81 -36.08 3.64
C LYS A 742 50.62 -35.23 4.63
N ASN A 743 49.96 -34.55 5.56
CA ASN A 743 50.55 -33.72 6.64
C ASN A 743 51.02 -32.28 6.32
N SER A 744 50.37 -31.54 5.43
CA SER A 744 50.70 -30.11 5.19
C SER A 744 50.27 -29.11 6.29
N LYS A 745 49.98 -29.57 7.52
CA LYS A 745 49.82 -28.69 8.69
C LYS A 745 50.46 -29.29 9.94
N GLY A 746 51.60 -28.71 10.34
CA GLY A 746 52.04 -28.57 11.74
C GLY A 746 52.32 -29.84 12.56
N SER A 747 53.26 -30.69 12.14
CA SER A 747 53.88 -31.65 13.07
C SER A 747 55.40 -31.58 12.98
N VAL A 748 56.04 -31.27 14.11
CA VAL A 748 57.48 -30.99 14.28
C VAL A 748 58.32 -32.27 14.38
N MET A 749 57.77 -33.45 14.07
CA MET A 749 58.55 -34.69 14.08
C MET A 749 58.29 -35.59 12.87
N LYS A 750 59.40 -36.07 12.29
CA LYS A 750 59.60 -37.12 11.26
C LYS A 750 59.69 -36.69 9.78
N THR A 751 60.90 -36.30 9.38
CA THR A 751 61.76 -36.82 8.27
C THR A 751 61.19 -37.27 6.91
N ARG A 752 59.97 -36.91 6.51
CA ARG A 752 59.56 -36.80 5.09
C ARG A 752 58.40 -35.82 5.00
N LYS A 753 58.66 -34.58 4.54
CA LYS A 753 57.60 -33.70 4.04
C LYS A 753 57.08 -34.35 2.76
N ASP A 754 55.90 -34.95 2.77
CA ASP A 754 55.20 -35.28 1.53
C ASP A 754 54.85 -33.94 0.85
N THR A 755 55.63 -33.58 -0.16
CA THR A 755 55.47 -32.32 -0.91
C THR A 755 54.24 -32.40 -1.79
N ASP A 756 53.47 -31.30 -1.84
CA ASP A 756 52.42 -31.13 -2.84
C ASP A 756 53.02 -31.32 -4.25
N PHE A 757 52.43 -32.18 -5.06
CA PHE A 757 52.87 -32.37 -6.44
C PHE A 757 51.85 -31.79 -7.42
N ALA A 758 52.36 -31.21 -8.49
CA ALA A 758 51.56 -30.59 -9.54
C ALA A 758 51.61 -31.47 -10.78
N LEU A 759 50.46 -31.74 -11.37
CA LEU A 759 50.35 -32.36 -12.68
C LEU A 759 50.52 -31.26 -13.73
N THR A 760 51.50 -31.42 -14.63
CA THR A 760 51.73 -30.52 -15.76
C THR A 760 50.91 -30.99 -16.95
N ASN A 761 50.23 -30.09 -17.64
CA ASN A 761 49.35 -30.46 -18.76
C ASN A 761 50.16 -30.95 -19.97
N LYS A 762 49.67 -31.97 -20.68
CA LYS A 762 50.29 -32.42 -21.95
C LYS A 762 50.15 -31.43 -23.11
N LYS A 763 49.03 -30.70 -23.12
CA LYS A 763 48.72 -29.62 -24.06
C LYS A 763 48.81 -28.28 -23.32
N LYS A 764 48.71 -27.17 -24.06
CA LYS A 764 48.70 -25.81 -23.46
C LYS A 764 47.67 -25.64 -22.33
N SER A 765 46.57 -26.41 -22.35
CA SER A 765 45.59 -26.52 -21.26
C SER A 765 45.09 -27.96 -21.11
N SER A 766 44.79 -28.38 -19.89
CA SER A 766 44.06 -29.62 -19.61
C SER A 766 42.56 -29.36 -19.53
N SER A 767 41.73 -30.38 -19.77
CA SER A 767 40.28 -30.29 -19.53
C SER A 767 39.75 -31.56 -18.86
N GLY A 768 38.60 -31.43 -18.20
CA GLY A 768 37.94 -32.57 -17.57
C GLY A 768 36.66 -32.18 -16.81
N LYS A 769 35.97 -33.18 -16.27
CA LYS A 769 34.74 -32.99 -15.50
C LYS A 769 34.96 -33.40 -14.05
N LEU A 770 34.69 -32.48 -13.12
CA LEU A 770 34.68 -32.75 -11.69
C LEU A 770 33.24 -32.95 -11.23
N TYR A 771 32.86 -34.20 -10.97
CA TYR A 771 31.58 -34.52 -10.37
C TYR A 771 31.66 -34.29 -8.86
N ILE A 772 30.80 -33.40 -8.36
CA ILE A 772 30.76 -33.03 -6.95
C ILE A 772 30.11 -34.16 -6.14
N ASN A 773 28.96 -34.64 -6.62
CA ASN A 773 28.19 -35.76 -6.07
C ASN A 773 27.24 -36.33 -7.13
N ASP A 774 26.45 -37.34 -6.76
CA ASP A 774 25.34 -37.81 -7.58
C ASP A 774 24.27 -36.70 -7.73
N PRO A 775 23.70 -36.49 -8.93
CA PRO A 775 22.62 -35.52 -9.18
C PRO A 775 21.41 -35.59 -8.25
N LYS A 776 21.12 -36.76 -7.66
CA LYS A 776 20.00 -36.98 -6.71
C LYS A 776 20.47 -36.99 -5.25
N ASN A 777 21.70 -36.55 -5.00
CA ASN A 777 22.33 -36.44 -3.68
C ASN A 777 23.12 -35.12 -3.55
N LYS A 778 22.55 -34.02 -4.03
CA LYS A 778 23.15 -32.68 -3.97
C LYS A 778 23.43 -32.25 -2.54
N SER A 779 22.63 -32.73 -1.59
CA SER A 779 22.80 -32.45 -0.16
C SER A 779 24.01 -33.15 0.45
N GLY A 780 24.56 -34.18 -0.19
CA GLY A 780 25.65 -35.00 0.34
C GLY A 780 25.27 -35.86 1.56
N ARG A 781 23.97 -35.94 1.90
CA ARG A 781 23.48 -36.72 3.06
C ARG A 781 23.83 -38.20 2.95
N LYS A 782 23.73 -38.76 1.74
CA LYS A 782 24.18 -40.14 1.49
C LYS A 782 25.67 -40.10 1.20
N ARG A 783 26.46 -40.84 1.97
CA ARG A 783 27.91 -40.97 1.77
C ARG A 783 28.16 -41.94 0.61
N LEU A 784 28.42 -41.39 -0.58
CA LEU A 784 28.75 -42.17 -1.76
C LEU A 784 30.26 -42.16 -1.98
N GLY A 785 30.92 -43.32 -1.79
CA GLY A 785 32.38 -43.43 -1.84
C GLY A 785 32.99 -42.95 -3.16
N ALA A 786 32.27 -43.12 -4.28
CA ALA A 786 32.72 -42.73 -5.61
C ALA A 786 32.90 -41.21 -5.79
N TYR A 787 32.33 -40.37 -4.92
CA TYR A 787 32.32 -38.91 -5.07
C TYR A 787 33.12 -38.18 -3.97
N PRO A 788 33.67 -36.99 -4.25
CA PRO A 788 33.76 -36.37 -5.58
C PRO A 788 34.70 -37.17 -6.49
N SER A 789 34.47 -37.11 -7.80
CA SER A 789 35.28 -37.79 -8.82
C SER A 789 35.70 -36.84 -9.94
N PHE A 790 36.91 -37.01 -10.45
CA PHE A 790 37.45 -36.23 -11.55
C PHE A 790 37.71 -37.12 -12.77
N ASP A 791 37.17 -36.72 -13.92
CA ASP A 791 37.38 -37.35 -15.21
C ASP A 791 38.21 -36.42 -16.10
N ALA A 792 39.50 -36.73 -16.25
CA ALA A 792 40.44 -35.93 -17.04
C ALA A 792 40.34 -36.34 -18.52
N SER A 793 39.83 -35.44 -19.36
CA SER A 793 39.72 -35.66 -20.81
C SER A 793 41.07 -35.55 -21.54
N THR A 794 42.07 -34.97 -20.88
CA THR A 794 43.45 -34.86 -21.37
C THR A 794 44.41 -35.52 -20.40
N GLY A 795 45.44 -36.20 -20.92
CA GLY A 795 46.54 -36.70 -20.09
C GLY A 795 47.42 -35.60 -19.49
N ALA A 796 48.33 -35.98 -18.58
CA ALA A 796 49.26 -35.09 -17.88
C ALA A 796 50.69 -35.66 -17.83
N TYR A 797 51.66 -34.81 -17.54
CA TYR A 797 53.05 -35.15 -17.21
C TYR A 797 53.35 -34.83 -15.75
N VAL A 798 54.16 -35.66 -15.10
CA VAL A 798 54.81 -35.32 -13.82
C VAL A 798 56.31 -35.22 -14.07
N PHE A 799 56.85 -34.01 -14.00
CA PHE A 799 58.29 -33.78 -14.13
C PHE A 799 58.98 -33.91 -12.77
N PHE A 800 60.21 -34.43 -12.78
CA PHE A 800 61.03 -34.65 -11.59
C PHE A 800 62.12 -33.60 -11.40
N ASN A 801 62.08 -32.51 -12.17
CA ASN A 801 63.11 -31.46 -12.20
C ASN A 801 63.02 -30.41 -11.10
N LYS A 802 62.24 -30.68 -10.05
CA LYS A 802 62.02 -29.73 -8.98
C LYS A 802 63.13 -29.84 -7.91
N PRO A 803 63.56 -28.74 -7.27
CA PRO A 803 64.58 -28.78 -6.22
C PRO A 803 64.24 -29.72 -5.07
N GLU A 804 62.95 -29.89 -4.77
CA GLU A 804 62.49 -30.79 -3.71
C GLU A 804 62.68 -32.28 -4.07
N VAL A 805 62.87 -32.60 -5.35
CA VAL A 805 63.15 -33.95 -5.83
C VAL A 805 64.65 -34.12 -5.98
N LEU A 806 65.29 -34.75 -4.99
CA LEU A 806 66.74 -35.03 -4.95
C LEU A 806 67.62 -33.78 -5.23
N GLY A 807 67.22 -32.60 -4.76
CA GLY A 807 68.01 -31.38 -4.97
C GLY A 807 67.98 -30.85 -6.41
N GLY A 808 67.02 -31.29 -7.24
CA GLY A 808 66.94 -30.92 -8.65
C GLY A 808 67.87 -31.72 -9.56
N ALA A 809 68.21 -32.96 -9.17
CA ALA A 809 69.12 -33.84 -9.91
C ALA A 809 68.64 -34.26 -11.32
N TYR A 810 67.38 -33.98 -11.67
CA TYR A 810 66.79 -34.32 -12.96
C TYR A 810 66.41 -33.07 -13.73
N ASP A 811 66.45 -33.15 -15.06
CA ASP A 811 65.91 -32.12 -15.96
C ASP A 811 64.51 -32.51 -16.47
N THR A 812 63.97 -31.77 -17.43
CA THR A 812 62.64 -32.04 -18.01
C THR A 812 62.60 -33.28 -18.92
N ALA A 813 63.74 -33.92 -19.22
CA ALA A 813 63.77 -35.17 -19.98
C ALA A 813 63.32 -36.37 -19.13
N VAL A 814 63.33 -36.24 -17.80
CA VAL A 814 62.82 -37.26 -16.87
C VAL A 814 61.41 -36.89 -16.42
N TYR A 815 60.43 -37.66 -16.89
CA TYR A 815 59.02 -37.41 -16.59
C TYR A 815 58.16 -38.68 -16.58
N PHE A 816 57.04 -38.62 -15.89
CA PHE A 816 56.01 -39.66 -15.92
C PHE A 816 54.84 -39.24 -16.81
N ASP A 817 54.57 -40.05 -17.82
CA ASP A 817 53.55 -39.82 -18.84
C ASP A 817 52.20 -40.46 -18.48
N ILE A 818 51.16 -39.66 -18.24
CA ILE A 818 49.84 -40.11 -17.79
C ILE A 818 48.82 -39.90 -18.93
N PRO A 819 48.17 -40.95 -19.49
CA PRO A 819 47.05 -40.80 -20.44
C PRO A 819 45.82 -40.18 -19.75
N PRO A 820 44.75 -39.80 -20.49
CA PRO A 820 43.46 -39.44 -19.89
C PRO A 820 43.06 -40.46 -18.80
N PHE A 821 42.60 -39.96 -17.66
CA PHE A 821 42.43 -40.78 -16.46
C PHE A 821 41.20 -40.35 -15.68
N ARG A 822 40.62 -41.31 -14.94
CA ARG A 822 39.51 -41.08 -14.03
C ARG A 822 39.95 -41.37 -12.60
N LEU A 823 39.71 -40.42 -11.70
CA LEU A 823 39.90 -40.58 -10.27
C LEU A 823 38.53 -40.55 -9.61
N ASP A 824 38.11 -41.67 -9.05
CA ASP A 824 36.99 -41.69 -8.12
C ASP A 824 37.47 -41.36 -6.70
N SER A 825 36.51 -41.13 -5.80
CA SER A 825 36.77 -41.18 -4.36
C SER A 825 37.87 -40.22 -3.89
N LEU A 826 37.90 -38.97 -4.41
CA LEU A 826 38.92 -37.97 -4.07
C LEU A 826 38.96 -37.63 -2.55
N ASN A 827 38.02 -38.14 -1.76
CA ASN A 827 37.97 -38.01 -0.31
C ASN A 827 38.59 -39.16 0.51
N ASN A 828 39.04 -40.26 -0.10
CA ASN A 828 39.43 -41.44 0.67
C ASN A 828 40.56 -41.14 1.71
N LYS A 829 40.29 -41.44 2.99
CA LYS A 829 41.22 -41.25 4.12
C LYS A 829 42.40 -42.23 4.07
N ASN A 830 42.22 -43.40 3.46
CA ASN A 830 43.27 -44.36 3.18
C ASN A 830 44.00 -43.96 1.90
N ARG A 831 44.78 -42.88 2.00
CA ARG A 831 45.68 -42.37 0.95
C ARG A 831 46.87 -43.31 0.72
N SER A 832 46.65 -44.59 0.41
CA SER A 832 47.64 -45.34 -0.38
C SER A 832 47.73 -44.59 -1.71
N ALA A 833 48.93 -44.11 -2.04
CA ALA A 833 49.23 -43.16 -3.12
C ALA A 833 48.22 -43.19 -4.28
N VAL A 834 47.66 -42.02 -4.64
CA VAL A 834 46.87 -41.88 -5.88
C VAL A 834 47.76 -42.40 -7.02
N GLY A 835 47.47 -43.62 -7.47
CA GLY A 835 48.29 -44.33 -8.45
C GLY A 835 47.88 -43.90 -9.83
N PHE A 836 48.73 -43.14 -10.51
CA PHE A 836 48.53 -42.84 -11.92
C PHE A 836 49.10 -43.97 -12.75
N LYS A 837 48.27 -44.57 -13.60
CA LYS A 837 48.77 -45.45 -14.67
C LYS A 837 49.47 -44.56 -15.70
N GLY A 838 50.67 -44.94 -16.10
CA GLY A 838 51.47 -44.13 -17.00
C GLY A 838 52.80 -44.79 -17.35
N THR A 839 53.56 -44.10 -18.20
CA THR A 839 54.87 -44.56 -18.67
C THR A 839 55.94 -43.64 -18.10
N PHE A 840 56.91 -44.20 -17.37
CA PHE A 840 58.07 -43.43 -16.91
C PHE A 840 59.08 -43.28 -18.06
N MET A 841 59.48 -42.05 -18.34
CA MET A 841 60.47 -41.71 -19.35
C MET A 841 61.72 -41.20 -18.64
N SER A 842 62.84 -41.89 -18.80
CA SER A 842 64.16 -41.44 -18.34
C SER A 842 65.12 -41.43 -19.52
N GLY A 843 65.84 -40.32 -19.73
CA GLY A 843 66.71 -40.11 -20.89
C GLY A 843 67.87 -41.09 -21.12
N ALA A 844 68.04 -42.13 -20.28
CA ALA A 844 69.19 -43.04 -20.36
C ALA A 844 68.88 -44.56 -20.42
N PHE A 845 67.73 -45.09 -19.97
CA PHE A 845 67.45 -46.54 -20.02
C PHE A 845 65.95 -46.87 -20.10
N CYS A 846 65.65 -48.06 -20.67
CA CYS A 846 64.38 -48.69 -21.08
C CYS A 846 63.03 -48.22 -20.50
N ARG A 847 62.01 -48.24 -21.38
CA ARG A 847 60.56 -48.19 -21.06
C ARG A 847 60.21 -49.21 -19.98
N LEU A 848 59.85 -48.74 -18.79
CA LEU A 848 59.20 -49.56 -17.76
C LEU A 848 57.70 -49.22 -17.75
N SER A 849 56.88 -50.12 -18.28
CA SER A 849 55.42 -50.09 -18.11
C SER A 849 55.04 -50.83 -16.83
N LYS A 850 54.10 -50.28 -16.06
CA LYS A 850 53.54 -50.95 -14.87
C LYS A 850 52.16 -51.52 -15.23
N PRO A 851 51.96 -52.85 -15.31
CA PRO A 851 50.64 -53.43 -15.52
C PRO A 851 49.88 -53.59 -14.19
N SER A 852 48.55 -53.50 -14.32
CA SER A 852 47.44 -53.80 -13.37
C SER A 852 47.65 -53.52 -11.89
#